data_AF-A0AAN4PJT5-F1
#
_entry.id   AF-A0AAN4PJT5-F1
#
_cell.length_a   1.000
_cell.length_b   1.000
_cell.length_c   1.000
_cell.angle_alpha   90.00
_cell.angle_beta   90.00
_cell.angle_gamma   90.00
#
_symmetry.space_group_name_H-M   'P 1'
#
loop_
_entity.id
_entity.type
_entity.pdbx_description
1 polymer ?
#
loop_
_entity_poly.entity_id
_entity_poly.type
_entity_poly.pdbx_seq_one_letter_code
_entity_poly.pdbx_strand_id
1 'polypeptide(L)'
;MARTKEEETKWQSHRDELKALWLDQRWTLEQIQEHMSQKHSFRKSAPQYTRQFKKWGFKKNLTDEDWKFVARRRAKRKRDGKDPGECLWMGDSDPKTPEGVVVGTPRAEIDGTAPQDSANVLAMDCCQQGVSVDGINAGTPAMFQSTDRDPLAFHIELPDLGYSQFSFQGNEEPTATLSYLGDATLEHHLPLTSARTSTSTNASTHTRYDVDSISKAIEKETRRVLLLQVDPYSASDSDDLTSVLLEPITVGDASRNLTRRTKAIFQSASPENFSQYLSLCVYLSSNNMMNEVSTDTLVSLIKKSGSQSKLRALLKSTTTAIEIFMSNLSASAAAVGDIEICRILLEAGADLDAPSGPTGMRTTALHRASENNDAECARMLLEAGADPNLAVEGETPLHTACYNSEALDIVNLLLQFGAYVNPPQACARLTPLQLAVKNGEPNLVQLLLDNKANPNSFTTSKRGTPLQMACRNSANAEIVELLVAAGANIDSRSIYRYDNRTFDYLGDGDADSDLEDESCWCIEDCICVPDSCKPAILIAAENENWEVVQILLEEEAAVNASLKKCPPKVLDHELERHSRSFGSIPAVFTPLQAVVRAENITMTRMLLSAGAHIDERPEGKYGHTALQISAMVGNKRITEILLRKGADVNAPAGVYCGRTALQAAAIHSDTTVLSILLRHGAGVNSPPALREGKTALQTAVAAGNSEGVRILLDANAAVNTNLIRTAGVTALHEAVQITDSTIRNEIVHLLLRAGANTEGLDYTQYDPLHAAVRQGDLELTRKLLKKGANANVGFCAQASLTPLQQASARGDEDLVRILIGHGADVNGPPCRSGGRTALQAAVENGHVSTAKMLLESGAKIKSHRAESRGISVMEAAAEKCDQELVQLFLDREPDIISSDPITKSQVIGLALDSWECDVPLLELLFKGGAAVNNNPGTQSKPFLQIAVERHSFRKVQCLLSAGANVNHRWESTSPGNVTALQAAVSRRNIDMVQLLLERGADVNAPANKHGGKTALQTAVSENDRVMTELLVHHGADVNGMPSPVRGRTALQEAASSGYVQLSEYLLAHGADANAPAAHLGGVTALQGAAIRGNNRIVMMLLQAGADVNGAPAIEQGVNAIEAAAGNGRLDTLHLLLNYHPDTEEFEIKRKRAAKLAQANGHLAIGKFLLAYRKHP
;
A
#
# COMPACT_ATOMS: atom_id res chain seq x y z
N MET A 1 37.72 5.25 38.42
CA MET A 1 37.36 4.19 39.39
C MET A 1 37.29 4.64 40.85
N ALA A 2 38.01 5.68 41.30
CA ALA A 2 37.92 6.13 42.71
C ALA A 2 36.53 6.69 43.10
N ARG A 3 36.03 7.71 42.38
CA ARG A 3 34.73 8.37 42.67
C ARG A 3 33.53 7.40 42.80
N THR A 4 33.50 6.32 42.02
CA THR A 4 32.41 5.34 42.07
C THR A 4 32.41 4.48 43.33
N LYS A 5 33.58 4.23 43.95
CA LYS A 5 33.65 3.51 45.23
C LYS A 5 33.14 4.36 46.40
N GLU A 6 33.43 5.66 46.41
CA GLU A 6 32.96 6.59 47.46
C GLU A 6 31.45 6.83 47.44
N GLU A 7 30.81 6.79 46.27
CA GLU A 7 29.34 6.88 46.21
C GLU A 7 28.67 5.58 46.68
N GLU A 8 29.23 4.42 46.35
CA GLU A 8 28.67 3.12 46.74
C GLU A 8 28.77 2.88 48.26
N THR A 9 29.86 3.33 48.92
CA THR A 9 29.96 3.29 50.39
C THR A 9 28.96 4.23 51.06
N LYS A 10 28.71 5.43 50.52
CA LYS A 10 27.67 6.36 51.02
C LYS A 10 26.25 5.82 50.85
N TRP A 11 25.97 5.05 49.80
CA TRP A 11 24.69 4.34 49.72
C TRP A 11 24.60 3.21 50.75
N GLN A 12 25.67 2.43 50.93
CA GLN A 12 25.69 1.32 51.89
C GLN A 12 25.50 1.79 53.34
N SER A 13 26.06 2.93 53.76
CA SER A 13 25.91 3.45 55.14
C SER A 13 24.48 3.79 55.54
N HIS A 14 23.58 4.04 54.58
CA HIS A 14 22.16 4.33 54.83
C HIS A 14 21.22 3.17 54.43
N ARG A 15 21.76 2.03 54.02
CA ARG A 15 20.97 0.94 53.40
C ARG A 15 19.85 0.41 54.31
N ASP A 16 20.13 0.21 55.59
CA ASP A 16 19.18 -0.41 56.51
C ASP A 16 18.11 0.58 57.01
N GLU A 17 18.46 1.86 57.19
CA GLU A 17 17.48 2.92 57.46
C GLU A 17 16.53 3.10 56.25
N LEU A 18 17.08 3.14 55.03
CA LEU A 18 16.29 3.19 53.81
C LEU A 18 15.41 1.95 53.62
N LYS A 19 15.88 0.77 54.03
CA LYS A 19 15.10 -0.47 54.04
C LYS A 19 13.90 -0.37 54.98
N ALA A 20 14.12 0.10 56.21
CA ALA A 20 13.08 0.25 57.23
C ALA A 20 12.02 1.28 56.82
N LEU A 21 12.43 2.44 56.30
CA LEU A 21 11.49 3.46 55.81
C LEU A 21 10.65 2.96 54.62
N TRP A 22 11.27 2.23 53.68
CA TRP A 22 10.63 1.80 52.44
C TRP A 22 9.75 0.56 52.56
N LEU A 23 10.21 -0.47 53.28
CA LEU A 23 9.53 -1.76 53.41
C LEU A 23 8.66 -1.83 54.66
N ASP A 24 9.22 -1.47 55.82
CA ASP A 24 8.58 -1.70 57.11
C ASP A 24 7.58 -0.58 57.46
N GLN A 25 7.99 0.69 57.29
CA GLN A 25 7.14 1.87 57.50
C GLN A 25 6.33 2.26 56.26
N ARG A 26 6.59 1.63 55.10
CA ARG A 26 5.88 1.81 53.82
C ARG A 26 5.84 3.26 53.28
N TRP A 27 6.81 4.12 53.58
CA TRP A 27 6.84 5.50 53.08
C TRP A 27 6.89 5.60 51.54
N THR A 28 6.54 6.76 50.98
CA THR A 28 6.73 7.06 49.55
C THR A 28 8.18 7.47 49.26
N LEU A 29 8.57 7.44 47.98
CA LEU A 29 9.91 7.88 47.56
C LEU A 29 10.14 9.36 47.89
N GLU A 30 9.13 10.22 47.74
CA GLU A 30 9.26 11.65 48.07
C GLU A 30 9.50 11.85 49.57
N GLN A 31 8.74 11.17 50.44
CA GLN A 31 8.91 11.23 51.90
C GLN A 31 10.31 10.78 52.33
N ILE A 32 10.84 9.72 51.72
CA ILE A 32 12.22 9.26 51.98
C ILE A 32 13.24 10.27 51.48
N GLN A 33 13.07 10.85 50.28
CA GLN A 33 13.97 11.86 49.76
C GLN A 33 14.03 13.11 50.65
N GLU A 34 12.88 13.58 51.13
CA GLU A 34 12.81 14.73 52.04
C GLU A 34 13.50 14.42 53.37
N HIS A 35 13.17 13.29 54.00
CA HIS A 35 13.78 12.86 55.27
C HIS A 35 15.31 12.71 55.18
N MET A 36 15.81 12.05 54.13
CA MET A 36 17.24 11.85 53.92
C MET A 36 17.96 13.16 53.58
N SER A 37 17.30 14.09 52.87
CA SER A 37 17.81 15.44 52.60
C SER A 37 17.89 16.29 53.87
N GLN A 38 16.89 16.23 54.74
CA GLN A 38 16.85 17.03 55.99
C GLN A 38 17.79 16.47 57.07
N LYS A 39 17.78 15.14 57.29
CA LYS A 39 18.47 14.50 58.42
C LYS A 39 19.94 14.19 58.15
N HIS A 40 20.27 13.77 56.92
CA HIS A 40 21.60 13.29 56.54
C HIS A 40 22.27 14.12 55.43
N SER A 41 21.66 15.22 54.99
CA SER A 41 22.06 15.99 53.81
C SER A 41 22.20 15.15 52.53
N PHE A 42 21.54 13.99 52.46
CA PHE A 42 21.74 12.98 51.43
C PHE A 42 20.79 13.21 50.24
N ARG A 43 21.12 14.23 49.44
CA ARG A 43 20.34 14.67 48.29
C ARG A 43 20.64 13.81 47.05
N LYS A 44 19.73 12.89 46.75
CA LYS A 44 19.73 12.03 45.55
C LYS A 44 18.35 12.05 44.87
N SER A 45 18.30 11.86 43.56
CA SER A 45 17.04 11.96 42.79
C SER A 45 16.20 10.69 42.88
N ALA A 46 14.88 10.79 42.66
CA ALA A 46 13.96 9.65 42.74
C ALA A 46 14.36 8.47 41.83
N PRO A 47 14.86 8.69 40.59
CA PRO A 47 15.40 7.62 39.75
C PRO A 47 16.64 6.94 40.33
N GLN A 48 17.50 7.69 41.06
CA GLN A 48 18.69 7.11 41.72
C GLN A 48 18.29 6.19 42.87
N TYR A 49 17.37 6.63 43.75
CA TYR A 49 16.80 5.78 44.79
C TYR A 49 16.12 4.54 44.20
N THR A 50 15.30 4.71 43.17
CA THR A 50 14.59 3.61 42.50
C THR A 50 15.56 2.58 41.91
N ARG A 51 16.63 3.04 41.23
CA ARG A 51 17.68 2.17 40.69
C ARG A 51 18.45 1.44 41.79
N GLN A 52 18.75 2.11 42.91
CA GLN A 52 19.48 1.51 44.02
C GLN A 52 18.63 0.51 44.82
N PHE A 53 17.35 0.81 45.07
CA PHE A 53 16.41 -0.12 45.70
C PHE A 53 16.17 -1.35 44.84
N LYS A 54 16.09 -1.19 43.50
CA LYS A 54 16.06 -2.31 42.55
C LYS A 54 17.36 -3.14 42.62
N LYS A 55 18.54 -2.49 42.71
CA LYS A 55 19.85 -3.17 42.89
C LYS A 55 19.93 -3.95 44.22
N TRP A 56 19.31 -3.46 45.29
CA TRP A 56 19.25 -4.15 46.59
C TRP A 56 18.08 -5.13 46.74
N GLY A 57 17.22 -5.29 45.74
CA GLY A 57 16.07 -6.18 45.79
C GLY A 57 14.92 -5.74 46.68
N PHE A 58 14.85 -4.45 47.06
CA PHE A 58 13.82 -3.91 47.95
C PHE A 58 12.46 -3.78 47.23
N LYS A 59 11.71 -4.87 47.20
CA LYS A 59 10.35 -4.93 46.65
C LYS A 59 9.32 -4.69 47.74
N LYS A 60 8.47 -3.67 47.56
CA LYS A 60 7.30 -3.43 48.42
C LYS A 60 6.28 -4.54 48.15
N ASN A 61 5.76 -5.18 49.20
CA ASN A 61 4.76 -6.23 49.03
C ASN A 61 3.48 -5.65 48.39
N LEU A 62 2.82 -6.48 47.58
CA LEU A 62 1.57 -6.16 46.88
C LEU A 62 0.53 -5.60 47.85
N THR A 63 -0.23 -4.61 47.40
CA THR A 63 -1.23 -3.91 48.21
C THR A 63 -2.47 -4.80 48.45
N ASP A 64 -3.32 -4.43 49.41
CA ASP A 64 -4.57 -5.16 49.65
C ASP A 64 -5.51 -5.11 48.42
N GLU A 65 -5.40 -4.09 47.56
CA GLU A 65 -6.10 -4.04 46.26
C GLU A 65 -5.56 -5.10 45.28
N ASP A 66 -4.27 -5.36 45.26
CA ASP A 66 -3.66 -6.41 44.44
C ASP A 66 -4.07 -7.81 44.93
N TRP A 67 -4.18 -8.01 46.26
CA TRP A 67 -4.72 -9.24 46.82
C TRP A 67 -6.22 -9.39 46.54
N LYS A 68 -7.01 -8.31 46.55
CA LYS A 68 -8.40 -8.32 46.04
C LYS A 68 -8.45 -8.70 44.56
N PHE A 69 -7.50 -8.25 43.73
CA PHE A 69 -7.40 -8.65 42.32
C PHE A 69 -7.11 -10.15 42.16
N VAL A 70 -6.17 -10.70 42.93
CA VAL A 70 -5.88 -12.15 42.95
C VAL A 70 -7.10 -12.95 43.46
N ALA A 71 -7.76 -12.51 44.52
CA ALA A 71 -8.98 -13.13 45.06
C ALA A 71 -10.14 -13.10 44.06
N ARG A 72 -10.36 -11.98 43.37
CA ARG A 72 -11.33 -11.87 42.25
C ARG A 72 -10.99 -12.84 41.11
N ARG A 73 -9.71 -13.05 40.81
CA ARG A 73 -9.26 -13.99 39.77
C ARG A 73 -9.45 -15.47 40.18
N ARG A 74 -9.31 -15.79 41.46
CA ARG A 74 -9.66 -17.10 42.05
C ARG A 74 -11.18 -17.34 42.03
N ALA A 75 -11.97 -16.36 42.50
CA ALA A 75 -13.44 -16.40 42.44
C ALA A 75 -14.00 -16.40 41.01
N LYS A 76 -13.25 -15.88 40.04
CA LYS A 76 -13.55 -16.02 38.62
C LYS A 76 -13.26 -17.45 38.14
N ARG A 77 -12.07 -18.03 38.39
CA ARG A 77 -11.77 -19.42 38.00
C ARG A 77 -12.73 -20.45 38.61
N LYS A 78 -13.21 -20.22 39.85
CA LYS A 78 -14.22 -21.07 40.50
C LYS A 78 -15.61 -20.95 39.85
N ARG A 79 -15.99 -19.77 39.31
CA ARG A 79 -17.20 -19.58 38.49
C ARG A 79 -17.04 -20.13 37.07
N ASP A 80 -15.84 -20.04 36.50
CA ASP A 80 -15.53 -20.49 35.14
C ASP A 80 -15.30 -22.02 35.06
N GLY A 81 -15.53 -22.78 36.14
CA GLY A 81 -15.47 -24.25 36.16
C GLY A 81 -14.08 -24.87 35.97
N LYS A 82 -13.00 -24.13 36.25
CA LYS A 82 -11.61 -24.53 35.93
C LYS A 82 -10.73 -24.85 37.14
N ASP A 83 -11.33 -25.22 38.28
CA ASP A 83 -10.62 -25.83 39.41
C ASP A 83 -10.81 -27.36 39.37
N PRO A 84 -9.74 -28.17 39.50
CA PRO A 84 -9.87 -29.62 39.72
C PRO A 84 -10.51 -29.91 41.09
N GLY A 85 -11.21 -31.04 41.18
CA GLY A 85 -12.21 -31.33 42.21
C GLY A 85 -11.77 -31.32 43.69
N GLU A 86 -12.78 -31.21 44.55
CA GLU A 86 -12.70 -30.99 46.00
C GLU A 86 -12.28 -32.24 46.81
N CYS A 87 -11.68 -32.01 47.99
CA CYS A 87 -11.90 -32.67 49.30
C CYS A 87 -10.83 -32.18 50.30
N LEU A 88 -11.01 -32.06 51.62
CA LEU A 88 -12.20 -32.06 52.50
C LEU A 88 -11.81 -31.39 53.85
N TRP A 89 -12.63 -30.46 54.32
CA TRP A 89 -12.95 -30.06 55.72
C TRP A 89 -11.92 -29.96 56.90
N MET A 90 -12.14 -28.89 57.69
CA MET A 90 -11.87 -28.64 59.12
C MET A 90 -10.44 -28.44 59.67
N GLY A 91 -10.30 -27.31 60.38
CA GLY A 91 -10.21 -27.36 61.85
C GLY A 91 -8.82 -27.23 62.48
N ASP A 92 -8.64 -26.15 63.25
CA ASP A 92 -7.54 -25.78 64.14
C ASP A 92 -6.65 -26.88 64.77
N SER A 93 -5.39 -26.49 65.02
CA SER A 93 -4.43 -27.00 66.04
C SER A 93 -3.13 -27.66 65.52
N ASP A 94 -2.07 -26.84 65.48
CA ASP A 94 -0.72 -26.99 66.07
C ASP A 94 -0.32 -28.34 66.75
N PRO A 95 0.98 -28.67 66.92
CA PRO A 95 1.98 -29.04 65.91
C PRO A 95 2.72 -30.37 66.21
N LYS A 96 3.40 -30.98 65.22
CA LYS A 96 4.68 -31.75 65.35
C LYS A 96 5.10 -32.53 64.09
N THR A 97 6.39 -32.50 63.77
CA THR A 97 7.18 -33.52 63.04
C THR A 97 7.37 -34.80 63.91
N PRO A 98 7.71 -36.02 63.41
CA PRO A 98 8.82 -36.29 62.46
C PRO A 98 8.69 -37.55 61.53
N GLU A 99 9.82 -37.96 60.92
CA GLU A 99 10.16 -39.29 60.31
C GLU A 99 9.30 -39.76 59.10
N GLY A 100 9.85 -40.11 57.92
CA GLY A 100 10.74 -41.24 57.58
C GLY A 100 9.93 -42.26 56.74
N VAL A 101 10.41 -43.07 55.79
CA VAL A 101 11.74 -43.38 55.22
C VAL A 101 11.53 -44.19 53.91
N VAL A 102 12.27 -43.87 52.81
CA VAL A 102 12.75 -44.74 51.69
C VAL A 102 11.69 -45.57 50.87
N VAL A 103 11.69 -45.69 49.54
CA VAL A 103 12.62 -46.37 48.56
C VAL A 103 12.43 -45.68 47.18
N GLY A 104 13.41 -45.51 46.29
CA GLY A 104 14.84 -45.84 46.29
C GLY A 104 15.57 -45.26 45.07
N THR A 105 16.90 -45.34 45.03
CA THR A 105 17.80 -44.89 43.93
C THR A 105 18.17 -46.09 43.01
N PRO A 106 18.80 -45.95 41.80
CA PRO A 106 20.06 -45.25 41.47
C PRO A 106 19.88 -44.03 40.52
N ARG A 107 20.78 -43.03 40.40
CA ARG A 107 22.23 -42.99 40.02
C ARG A 107 22.46 -43.36 38.54
N ALA A 108 23.31 -42.72 37.73
CA ALA A 108 24.39 -41.72 37.92
C ALA A 108 24.49 -40.78 36.68
N GLU A 109 24.94 -39.52 36.78
CA GLU A 109 26.32 -38.99 36.54
C GLU A 109 26.76 -39.00 35.04
N ILE A 110 26.95 -37.81 34.42
CA ILE A 110 28.22 -37.06 34.18
C ILE A 110 29.02 -37.56 32.97
N ASP A 111 29.15 -36.71 31.94
CA ASP A 111 30.41 -36.31 31.25
C ASP A 111 30.09 -35.33 30.10
N GLY A 112 30.96 -34.41 29.66
CA GLY A 112 32.29 -34.09 30.19
C GLY A 112 33.23 -33.54 29.09
N THR A 113 33.95 -32.45 29.40
CA THR A 113 35.13 -31.85 28.71
C THR A 113 34.94 -30.72 27.68
N ALA A 114 35.77 -29.68 27.85
CA ALA A 114 36.10 -28.59 26.92
C ALA A 114 37.59 -28.72 26.52
N PRO A 115 38.14 -27.89 25.60
CA PRO A 115 38.86 -26.71 26.12
C PRO A 115 38.99 -25.45 25.22
N GLN A 116 39.19 -24.32 25.91
CA GLN A 116 40.10 -23.17 25.63
C GLN A 116 39.84 -22.07 24.57
N ASP A 117 39.96 -20.85 25.12
CA ASP A 117 40.60 -19.62 24.61
C ASP A 117 40.05 -18.87 23.38
N SER A 118 39.24 -17.81 23.65
CA SER A 118 39.77 -16.43 23.68
C SER A 118 38.69 -15.34 23.91
N ALA A 119 39.17 -14.13 24.26
CA ALA A 119 38.50 -12.82 24.17
C ALA A 119 37.31 -12.46 25.09
N ASN A 120 37.58 -11.49 25.97
CA ASN A 120 36.62 -10.60 26.61
C ASN A 120 35.78 -9.77 25.60
N VAL A 121 34.73 -9.12 26.13
CA VAL A 121 34.04 -7.89 25.66
C VAL A 121 32.69 -8.08 24.93
N LEU A 122 31.62 -7.88 25.72
CA LEU A 122 30.36 -7.17 25.41
C LEU A 122 29.66 -7.42 24.06
N ALA A 123 28.63 -8.26 24.10
CA ALA A 123 27.48 -8.15 23.19
C ALA A 123 26.40 -7.24 23.82
N MET A 124 26.34 -5.98 23.37
CA MET A 124 25.11 -5.21 23.33
C MET A 124 24.70 -5.13 21.85
N ASP A 125 23.48 -5.54 21.53
CA ASP A 125 22.75 -5.03 20.37
C ASP A 125 21.34 -4.65 20.85
N CYS A 126 20.87 -3.40 20.71
CA CYS A 126 20.71 -2.55 19.52
C CYS A 126 19.35 -2.77 18.85
N CYS A 127 18.40 -1.91 19.21
CA CYS A 127 17.18 -1.64 18.44
C CYS A 127 16.77 -0.17 18.67
N GLN A 128 17.63 0.77 18.23
CA GLN A 128 17.26 2.18 18.09
C GLN A 128 18.22 2.90 17.12
N GLN A 129 17.97 2.74 15.82
CA GLN A 129 18.18 3.75 14.77
C GLN A 129 17.71 3.18 13.42
N GLY A 130 16.75 3.86 12.79
CA GLY A 130 16.36 3.63 11.40
C GLY A 130 16.37 4.99 10.71
N VAL A 131 17.29 5.19 9.77
CA VAL A 131 17.56 6.47 9.12
C VAL A 131 16.73 6.60 7.83
N SER A 132 16.27 7.82 7.57
CA SER A 132 15.57 8.22 6.33
C SER A 132 16.51 8.22 5.12
N VAL A 133 16.05 7.69 3.98
CA VAL A 133 16.52 8.06 2.63
C VAL A 133 15.29 8.13 1.70
N ASP A 134 15.33 9.04 0.74
CA ASP A 134 14.17 9.66 0.10
C ASP A 134 13.51 8.88 -1.05
N GLY A 135 12.25 9.25 -1.33
CA GLY A 135 11.95 9.84 -2.65
C GLY A 135 11.26 8.98 -3.72
N ILE A 136 9.92 8.89 -3.65
CA ILE A 136 9.07 9.08 -4.85
C ILE A 136 7.93 10.02 -4.45
N ASN A 137 7.82 11.16 -5.14
CA ASN A 137 6.73 12.11 -4.98
C ASN A 137 5.85 12.06 -6.23
N ALA A 138 4.58 11.68 -6.08
CA ALA A 138 3.63 11.55 -7.18
C ALA A 138 2.22 12.02 -6.77
N GLY A 139 1.97 13.31 -7.00
CA GLY A 139 0.66 13.93 -7.25
C GLY A 139 -0.59 13.48 -6.48
N THR A 140 -0.99 14.26 -5.48
CA THR A 140 -2.42 14.50 -5.22
C THR A 140 -3.04 15.42 -6.29
N PRO A 141 -4.36 15.32 -6.54
CA PRO A 141 -4.99 15.90 -7.73
C PRO A 141 -5.32 17.40 -7.58
N ALA A 142 -5.30 18.11 -8.71
CA ALA A 142 -5.95 19.41 -8.87
C ALA A 142 -7.06 19.26 -9.91
N MET A 143 -8.31 19.51 -9.51
CA MET A 143 -9.43 19.61 -10.46
C MET A 143 -9.44 20.99 -11.13
N PHE A 144 -9.92 20.98 -12.37
CA PHE A 144 -10.03 22.13 -13.26
C PHE A 144 -10.96 23.23 -12.71
N GLN A 145 -10.59 24.49 -12.93
CA GLN A 145 -11.57 25.50 -13.35
C GLN A 145 -11.09 26.20 -14.62
N SER A 146 -12.04 26.40 -15.52
CA SER A 146 -11.90 26.93 -16.87
C SER A 146 -11.85 28.46 -16.91
N THR A 147 -11.09 29.03 -17.85
CA THR A 147 -11.55 30.16 -18.69
C THR A 147 -10.82 30.17 -20.03
N ASP A 148 -11.55 30.48 -21.10
CA ASP A 148 -11.04 30.50 -22.47
C ASP A 148 -10.06 31.64 -22.77
N ARG A 149 -9.13 31.40 -23.71
CA ARG A 149 -9.04 32.15 -24.98
C ARG A 149 -7.89 31.65 -25.87
N ASP A 150 -8.26 30.92 -26.92
CA ASP A 150 -7.54 30.92 -28.20
C ASP A 150 -7.90 32.22 -28.95
N PRO A 151 -7.02 32.85 -29.76
CA PRO A 151 -7.07 32.54 -31.19
C PRO A 151 -5.77 32.76 -32.03
N LEU A 152 -5.60 31.95 -33.09
CA LEU A 152 -4.94 32.24 -34.40
C LEU A 152 -3.39 32.38 -34.43
N ALA A 153 -2.64 31.94 -35.46
CA ALA A 153 -2.99 31.19 -36.67
C ALA A 153 -1.75 30.52 -37.33
N PHE A 154 -2.00 29.36 -37.97
CA PHE A 154 -1.39 28.79 -39.19
C PHE A 154 0.03 29.18 -39.65
N HIS A 155 0.85 28.15 -39.91
CA HIS A 155 1.16 27.77 -41.29
C HIS A 155 1.46 26.27 -41.43
N ILE A 156 1.11 25.70 -42.58
CA ILE A 156 1.23 24.28 -42.96
C ILE A 156 2.31 24.16 -44.06
N GLU A 157 3.13 23.11 -44.04
CA GLU A 157 3.62 22.45 -45.26
C GLU A 157 4.16 21.02 -44.97
N LEU A 158 3.60 20.04 -45.68
CA LEU A 158 4.09 18.67 -45.94
C LEU A 158 4.73 18.68 -47.36
N PRO A 159 5.59 17.73 -47.81
CA PRO A 159 5.59 16.28 -47.56
C PRO A 159 7.04 15.73 -47.28
N ASP A 160 7.48 14.46 -47.41
CA ASP A 160 7.11 13.36 -48.31
C ASP A 160 7.68 11.97 -47.91
N LEU A 161 7.09 10.91 -48.49
CA LEU A 161 7.57 9.56 -48.86
C LEU A 161 8.90 8.96 -48.32
N GLY A 162 8.94 7.62 -48.09
CA GLY A 162 10.22 6.88 -48.20
C GLY A 162 10.36 5.48 -47.58
N TYR A 163 9.71 4.47 -48.15
CA TYR A 163 9.83 3.01 -47.89
C TYR A 163 11.23 2.40 -47.59
N SER A 164 11.18 1.27 -46.85
CA SER A 164 12.05 0.06 -46.97
C SER A 164 13.50 0.12 -46.40
N GLN A 165 14.15 -0.98 -45.98
CA GLN A 165 13.79 -2.40 -46.01
C GLN A 165 14.50 -3.23 -44.91
N PHE A 166 13.81 -4.23 -44.36
CA PHE A 166 14.27 -5.55 -43.91
C PHE A 166 15.78 -5.80 -43.63
N SER A 167 16.11 -6.39 -42.48
CA SER A 167 16.18 -7.87 -42.34
C SER A 167 16.93 -8.33 -41.07
N PHE A 168 16.43 -9.39 -40.43
CA PHE A 168 17.25 -10.53 -39.99
C PHE A 168 16.36 -11.78 -39.95
N GLN A 169 16.18 -12.41 -41.12
CA GLN A 169 16.21 -13.87 -41.20
C GLN A 169 17.68 -14.29 -40.97
N GLY A 170 18.01 -15.45 -40.44
CA GLY A 170 17.18 -16.57 -39.99
C GLY A 170 18.01 -17.87 -40.07
N ASN A 171 17.56 -18.93 -39.40
CA ASN A 171 18.00 -20.33 -39.50
C ASN A 171 19.52 -20.59 -39.22
N GLU A 172 19.89 -21.52 -38.36
CA GLU A 172 19.73 -22.97 -38.54
C GLU A 172 19.66 -23.72 -37.20
N GLU A 173 18.95 -24.86 -37.19
CA GLU A 173 19.04 -25.91 -36.16
C GLU A 173 20.34 -26.76 -36.39
N PRO A 174 20.61 -27.91 -35.72
CA PRO A 174 19.97 -28.54 -34.56
C PRO A 174 21.02 -29.02 -33.51
N THR A 175 20.65 -30.06 -32.75
CA THR A 175 21.48 -31.00 -31.96
C THR A 175 21.72 -30.67 -30.47
N ALA A 176 21.04 -31.45 -29.64
CA ALA A 176 21.35 -31.62 -28.23
C ALA A 176 22.49 -32.63 -28.01
N THR A 177 23.22 -32.49 -26.90
CA THR A 177 23.79 -33.64 -26.19
C THR A 177 23.81 -33.39 -24.68
N LEU A 178 23.10 -34.25 -23.94
CA LEU A 178 23.40 -34.52 -22.53
C LEU A 178 24.77 -35.20 -22.39
N SER A 179 25.38 -35.07 -21.21
CA SER A 179 26.13 -36.09 -20.44
C SER A 179 26.94 -35.35 -19.35
N TYR A 180 27.25 -35.87 -18.16
CA TYR A 180 27.56 -37.23 -17.69
C TYR A 180 26.76 -37.55 -16.39
N LEU A 181 26.13 -38.73 -16.25
CA LEU A 181 26.64 -40.00 -15.67
C LEU A 181 26.86 -39.97 -14.13
N GLY A 182 26.76 -41.08 -13.39
CA GLY A 182 26.56 -42.50 -13.80
C GLY A 182 25.28 -43.13 -13.18
N ASP A 183 24.68 -44.16 -13.77
CA ASP A 183 25.14 -45.57 -13.89
C ASP A 183 24.84 -46.41 -12.63
N ALA A 184 24.46 -47.69 -12.70
CA ALA A 184 23.88 -48.52 -13.77
C ALA A 184 23.50 -49.91 -13.19
N THR A 185 22.89 -50.76 -14.02
CA THR A 185 22.62 -52.22 -13.83
C THR A 185 21.44 -52.60 -12.93
N LEU A 186 20.55 -53.57 -13.22
CA LEU A 186 20.06 -54.32 -14.41
C LEU A 186 18.60 -54.80 -14.01
N GLU A 187 17.65 -55.31 -14.80
CA GLU A 187 17.61 -55.83 -16.18
C GLU A 187 16.18 -55.86 -16.81
N HIS A 188 16.09 -56.25 -18.08
CA HIS A 188 14.99 -56.88 -18.86
C HIS A 188 13.48 -56.46 -18.78
N HIS A 189 13.07 -55.79 -19.88
CA HIS A 189 11.85 -56.00 -20.72
C HIS A 189 10.42 -55.57 -20.26
N LEU A 190 10.09 -54.30 -20.56
CA LEU A 190 8.98 -53.76 -21.42
C LEU A 190 7.70 -54.61 -21.72
N PRO A 191 6.55 -53.96 -22.06
CA PRO A 191 6.11 -52.58 -21.75
C PRO A 191 4.61 -52.41 -21.38
N LEU A 192 4.27 -51.20 -20.91
CA LEU A 192 3.03 -50.39 -21.10
C LEU A 192 2.54 -49.79 -19.78
N THR A 193 2.59 -48.45 -19.70
CA THR A 193 2.13 -47.67 -18.55
C THR A 193 1.13 -46.60 -18.99
N SER A 194 0.00 -46.53 -18.29
CA SER A 194 -0.84 -45.33 -18.21
C SER A 194 -1.07 -45.03 -16.74
N ALA A 195 -0.66 -43.86 -16.25
CA ALA A 195 -0.68 -43.54 -14.83
C ALA A 195 -1.40 -42.22 -14.52
N ARG A 196 -2.26 -42.29 -13.51
CA ARG A 196 -2.77 -41.19 -12.67
C ARG A 196 -1.58 -40.58 -11.86
N THR A 197 -1.62 -39.43 -11.17
CA THR A 197 -2.71 -38.63 -10.55
C THR A 197 -2.21 -37.22 -10.15
N SER A 198 -3.15 -36.30 -9.87
CA SER A 198 -3.10 -35.03 -9.11
C SER A 198 -1.88 -34.60 -8.26
N THR A 199 -1.60 -33.27 -8.22
CA THR A 199 -1.72 -32.40 -7.01
C THR A 199 -1.55 -30.88 -7.35
N SER A 200 -1.91 -30.00 -6.40
CA SER A 200 -2.16 -28.54 -6.46
C SER A 200 -0.95 -27.59 -6.60
N THR A 201 -1.13 -26.36 -7.15
CA THR A 201 -1.27 -25.07 -6.39
C THR A 201 -1.33 -23.81 -7.29
N ASN A 202 -2.10 -22.81 -6.85
CA ASN A 202 -2.03 -21.35 -7.07
C ASN A 202 -1.38 -20.76 -8.36
N ALA A 203 -2.17 -19.99 -9.12
CA ALA A 203 -1.96 -18.52 -9.29
C ALA A 203 -3.08 -17.88 -10.13
N SER A 204 -3.70 -16.83 -9.59
CA SER A 204 -4.68 -16.01 -10.31
C SER A 204 -4.00 -15.19 -11.41
N THR A 205 -4.36 -15.44 -12.67
CA THR A 205 -4.27 -14.45 -13.74
C THR A 205 -5.63 -14.32 -14.40
N HIS A 206 -6.32 -13.20 -14.17
CA HIS A 206 -7.49 -12.82 -14.97
C HIS A 206 -7.00 -12.43 -16.38
N THR A 207 -6.70 -13.41 -17.21
CA THR A 207 -6.79 -13.23 -18.64
C THR A 207 -8.26 -13.01 -18.97
N ARG A 208 -8.63 -11.77 -19.32
CA ARG A 208 -9.84 -11.53 -20.11
C ARG A 208 -9.72 -12.43 -21.34
N TYR A 209 -10.52 -13.49 -21.38
CA TYR A 209 -10.63 -14.31 -22.57
C TYR A 209 -11.27 -13.45 -23.64
N ASP A 210 -10.43 -12.95 -24.54
CA ASP A 210 -10.89 -12.43 -25.81
C ASP A 210 -11.67 -13.55 -26.50
N VAL A 211 -12.99 -13.39 -26.54
CA VAL A 211 -13.93 -14.36 -27.14
C VAL A 211 -13.53 -14.64 -28.59
N ASP A 212 -12.96 -13.64 -29.26
CA ASP A 212 -12.43 -13.71 -30.61
C ASP A 212 -11.18 -14.61 -30.71
N SER A 213 -10.35 -14.68 -29.67
CA SER A 213 -9.17 -15.55 -29.61
C SER A 213 -9.50 -17.02 -29.29
N ILE A 214 -10.50 -17.28 -28.43
CA ILE A 214 -11.04 -18.64 -28.27
C ILE A 214 -11.71 -19.09 -29.57
N SER A 215 -12.55 -18.24 -30.17
CA SER A 215 -13.20 -18.52 -31.46
C SER A 215 -12.18 -18.86 -32.56
N LYS A 216 -11.07 -18.10 -32.68
CA LYS A 216 -9.96 -18.40 -33.59
C LYS A 216 -9.21 -19.70 -33.26
N ALA A 217 -9.09 -20.09 -31.99
CA ALA A 217 -8.49 -21.37 -31.61
C ALA A 217 -9.38 -22.55 -32.02
N ILE A 218 -10.71 -22.41 -31.86
CA ILE A 218 -11.71 -23.38 -32.30
C ILE A 218 -11.72 -23.50 -33.82
N GLU A 219 -11.70 -22.36 -34.53
CA GLU A 219 -11.59 -22.29 -36.00
C GLU A 219 -10.29 -22.94 -36.50
N LYS A 220 -9.18 -22.77 -35.78
CA LYS A 220 -7.88 -23.38 -36.10
C LYS A 220 -7.88 -24.90 -35.94
N GLU A 221 -8.46 -25.44 -34.86
CA GLU A 221 -8.46 -26.90 -34.63
C GLU A 221 -9.54 -27.62 -35.45
N THR A 222 -10.72 -27.03 -35.68
CA THR A 222 -11.70 -27.57 -36.65
C THR A 222 -11.14 -27.61 -38.07
N ARG A 223 -10.39 -26.57 -38.48
CA ARG A 223 -9.64 -26.56 -39.74
C ARG A 223 -8.56 -27.65 -39.79
N ARG A 224 -7.95 -27.99 -38.65
CA ARG A 224 -6.95 -29.08 -38.54
C ARG A 224 -7.57 -30.47 -38.69
N VAL A 225 -8.75 -30.70 -38.11
CA VAL A 225 -9.49 -31.97 -38.23
C VAL A 225 -10.06 -32.16 -39.65
N LEU A 226 -10.60 -31.10 -40.27
CA LEU A 226 -11.08 -31.16 -41.66
C LEU A 226 -9.96 -31.39 -42.68
N LEU A 227 -8.72 -30.97 -42.38
CA LEU A 227 -7.54 -31.25 -43.20
C LEU A 227 -7.02 -32.70 -43.08
N LEU A 228 -7.49 -33.48 -42.09
CA LEU A 228 -7.06 -34.87 -41.86
C LEU A 228 -7.96 -35.92 -42.52
N GLN A 229 -8.98 -35.51 -43.31
CA GLN A 229 -9.91 -36.41 -44.00
C GLN A 229 -9.76 -36.45 -45.54
N VAL A 230 -8.65 -35.96 -46.10
CA VAL A 230 -8.37 -36.02 -47.54
C VAL A 230 -7.02 -36.70 -47.79
N ASP A 231 -7.07 -37.93 -48.30
CA ASP A 231 -5.91 -38.79 -48.53
C ASP A 231 -5.29 -38.51 -49.93
N PRO A 232 -3.99 -38.17 -50.07
CA PRO A 232 -3.46 -37.55 -51.29
C PRO A 232 -2.78 -38.52 -52.29
N TYR A 233 -3.12 -39.81 -52.36
CA TYR A 233 -2.57 -40.73 -53.37
C TYR A 233 -3.52 -41.85 -53.84
N SER A 234 -4.12 -41.69 -55.02
CA SER A 234 -4.16 -42.71 -56.08
C SER A 234 -4.80 -42.16 -57.36
N ALA A 235 -4.28 -42.53 -58.53
CA ALA A 235 -4.76 -42.08 -59.83
C ALA A 235 -4.82 -43.25 -60.81
N SER A 236 -5.91 -43.37 -61.60
CA SER A 236 -5.91 -43.58 -63.06
C SER A 236 -7.31 -43.91 -63.62
N ASP A 237 -7.72 -43.06 -64.58
CA ASP A 237 -8.42 -43.32 -65.85
C ASP A 237 -9.87 -43.88 -65.97
N SER A 238 -10.57 -43.26 -66.93
CA SER A 238 -11.82 -43.66 -67.64
C SER A 238 -13.21 -43.35 -67.03
N ASP A 239 -13.56 -42.06 -67.13
CA ASP A 239 -14.77 -41.49 -67.77
C ASP A 239 -16.22 -41.76 -67.29
N ASP A 240 -17.00 -40.67 -67.41
CA ASP A 240 -18.47 -40.53 -67.35
C ASP A 240 -19.23 -40.83 -66.05
N LEU A 241 -19.02 -39.95 -65.06
CA LEU A 241 -20.13 -39.21 -64.44
C LEU A 241 -19.65 -37.86 -63.86
N THR A 242 -19.48 -36.88 -64.74
CA THR A 242 -19.00 -35.52 -64.41
C THR A 242 -20.12 -34.53 -64.07
N SER A 243 -19.76 -33.50 -63.27
CA SER A 243 -20.55 -32.31 -62.88
C SER A 243 -21.72 -32.56 -61.90
N VAL A 244 -21.90 -31.75 -60.84
CA VAL A 244 -21.44 -30.36 -60.64
C VAL A 244 -20.38 -30.24 -59.53
N LEU A 245 -19.27 -29.58 -59.87
CA LEU A 245 -18.21 -29.14 -58.96
C LEU A 245 -18.66 -27.94 -58.10
N LEU A 246 -18.08 -27.79 -56.91
CA LEU A 246 -17.88 -26.47 -56.29
C LEU A 246 -16.42 -26.33 -55.84
N GLU A 247 -15.88 -25.14 -56.05
CA GLU A 247 -14.44 -24.88 -56.25
C GLU A 247 -13.60 -24.81 -54.95
N PRO A 248 -12.28 -25.05 -55.03
CA PRO A 248 -11.37 -24.86 -53.89
C PRO A 248 -11.18 -23.37 -53.57
N ILE A 249 -11.61 -22.97 -52.37
CA ILE A 249 -11.55 -21.57 -51.92
C ILE A 249 -10.12 -21.17 -51.57
N THR A 250 -9.58 -20.17 -52.28
CA THR A 250 -8.27 -19.58 -51.99
C THR A 250 -8.31 -18.63 -50.78
N VAL A 251 -7.15 -18.39 -50.17
CA VAL A 251 -6.99 -18.02 -48.74
C VAL A 251 -7.45 -16.59 -48.37
N GLY A 252 -7.99 -15.79 -49.30
CA GLY A 252 -8.35 -14.39 -49.07
C GLY A 252 -9.69 -14.12 -48.36
N ASP A 253 -10.73 -14.93 -48.60
CA ASP A 253 -12.13 -14.53 -48.34
C ASP A 253 -12.88 -15.34 -47.25
N ALA A 254 -12.17 -16.20 -46.51
CA ALA A 254 -12.81 -17.20 -45.63
C ALA A 254 -13.63 -16.60 -44.47
N SER A 255 -13.13 -15.57 -43.78
CA SER A 255 -13.74 -15.04 -42.54
C SER A 255 -15.17 -14.52 -42.74
N ARG A 256 -15.41 -13.70 -43.78
CA ARG A 256 -16.76 -13.17 -44.06
C ARG A 256 -17.68 -14.22 -44.67
N ASN A 257 -17.15 -15.19 -45.42
CA ASN A 257 -17.95 -16.24 -46.04
C ASN A 257 -18.30 -17.37 -45.08
N LEU A 258 -17.51 -17.67 -44.05
CA LEU A 258 -17.91 -18.65 -43.03
C LEU A 258 -19.03 -18.09 -42.15
N THR A 259 -18.92 -16.84 -41.68
CA THR A 259 -19.99 -16.16 -40.92
C THR A 259 -21.24 -15.89 -41.78
N ARG A 260 -21.09 -15.60 -43.08
CA ARG A 260 -22.23 -15.58 -44.01
C ARG A 260 -22.79 -16.97 -44.28
N ARG A 261 -21.98 -18.03 -44.32
CA ARG A 261 -22.46 -19.42 -44.51
C ARG A 261 -23.17 -19.96 -43.27
N THR A 262 -22.67 -19.72 -42.06
CA THR A 262 -23.43 -20.06 -40.83
C THR A 262 -24.71 -19.24 -40.79
N LYS A 263 -24.66 -17.92 -41.03
CA LYS A 263 -25.89 -17.10 -41.08
C LYS A 263 -26.84 -17.50 -42.22
N ALA A 264 -26.33 -18.00 -43.35
CA ALA A 264 -27.13 -18.53 -44.46
C ALA A 264 -27.68 -19.94 -44.19
N ILE A 265 -26.97 -20.81 -43.47
CA ILE A 265 -27.47 -22.11 -42.99
C ILE A 265 -28.58 -21.87 -41.95
N PHE A 266 -28.41 -20.88 -41.07
CA PHE A 266 -29.45 -20.39 -40.16
C PHE A 266 -30.64 -19.74 -40.88
N GLN A 267 -30.47 -19.23 -42.10
CA GLN A 267 -31.54 -18.59 -42.91
C GLN A 267 -32.14 -19.51 -43.99
N SER A 268 -31.50 -20.63 -44.32
CA SER A 268 -31.95 -21.61 -45.31
C SER A 268 -32.02 -23.01 -44.70
N ALA A 269 -33.07 -23.22 -43.92
CA ALA A 269 -33.41 -24.51 -43.32
C ALA A 269 -33.81 -25.55 -44.39
N SER A 270 -32.83 -26.06 -45.13
CA SER A 270 -32.98 -27.28 -45.92
C SER A 270 -32.86 -28.50 -45.00
N PRO A 271 -33.70 -29.54 -45.18
CA PRO A 271 -33.65 -30.74 -44.34
C PRO A 271 -32.28 -31.45 -44.33
N GLU A 272 -31.50 -31.36 -45.39
CA GLU A 272 -30.27 -32.17 -45.56
C GLU A 272 -29.08 -31.69 -44.70
N ASN A 273 -28.96 -30.38 -44.43
CA ASN A 273 -27.82 -29.84 -43.67
C ASN A 273 -27.97 -29.93 -42.14
N PHE A 274 -29.20 -30.11 -41.64
CA PHE A 274 -29.48 -30.05 -40.20
C PHE A 274 -28.82 -31.17 -39.39
N SER A 275 -28.65 -32.36 -39.98
CA SER A 275 -28.00 -33.50 -39.31
C SER A 275 -26.51 -33.27 -39.07
N GLN A 276 -25.81 -32.62 -39.99
CA GLN A 276 -24.40 -32.24 -39.82
C GLN A 276 -24.24 -31.18 -38.72
N TYR A 277 -25.17 -30.23 -38.65
CA TYR A 277 -25.21 -29.21 -37.61
C TYR A 277 -25.43 -29.81 -36.22
N LEU A 278 -26.40 -30.73 -36.06
CA LEU A 278 -26.60 -31.46 -34.80
C LEU A 278 -25.36 -32.25 -34.37
N SER A 279 -24.66 -32.92 -35.30
CA SER A 279 -23.42 -33.65 -34.98
C SER A 279 -22.30 -32.72 -34.49
N LEU A 280 -22.19 -31.50 -35.04
CA LEU A 280 -21.27 -30.48 -34.54
C LEU A 280 -21.68 -30.00 -33.13
N CYS A 281 -22.98 -29.79 -32.88
CA CYS A 281 -23.46 -29.41 -31.56
C CYS A 281 -23.21 -30.50 -30.49
N VAL A 282 -23.35 -31.79 -30.82
CA VAL A 282 -22.96 -32.90 -29.93
C VAL A 282 -21.47 -32.80 -29.54
N TYR A 283 -20.59 -32.62 -30.53
CA TYR A 283 -19.15 -32.47 -30.29
C TYR A 283 -18.82 -31.24 -29.43
N LEU A 284 -19.47 -30.09 -29.67
CA LEU A 284 -19.23 -28.88 -28.89
C LEU A 284 -19.75 -29.03 -27.44
N SER A 285 -20.92 -29.63 -27.23
CA SER A 285 -21.45 -29.90 -25.89
C SER A 285 -20.57 -30.89 -25.12
N SER A 286 -20.09 -31.96 -25.74
CA SER A 286 -19.24 -32.95 -25.06
C SER A 286 -17.87 -32.42 -24.62
N ASN A 287 -17.48 -31.24 -25.12
CA ASN A 287 -16.24 -30.54 -24.75
C ASN A 287 -16.51 -29.27 -23.91
N ASN A 288 -17.74 -29.04 -23.43
CA ASN A 288 -18.16 -27.83 -22.71
C ASN A 288 -17.93 -26.52 -23.50
N MET A 289 -18.03 -26.58 -24.83
CA MET A 289 -17.77 -25.46 -25.74
C MET A 289 -19.05 -24.74 -26.21
N MET A 290 -20.23 -25.19 -25.78
CA MET A 290 -21.49 -24.47 -25.96
C MET A 290 -21.89 -23.79 -24.65
N ASN A 291 -22.32 -22.53 -24.75
CA ASN A 291 -22.96 -21.81 -23.65
C ASN A 291 -24.50 -21.89 -23.78
N GLU A 292 -25.18 -21.55 -22.69
CA GLU A 292 -26.64 -21.56 -22.56
C GLU A 292 -27.38 -20.89 -23.73
N VAL A 293 -27.00 -19.66 -24.07
CA VAL A 293 -27.58 -18.92 -25.21
C VAL A 293 -27.46 -19.69 -26.53
N SER A 294 -26.40 -20.48 -26.73
CA SER A 294 -26.24 -21.33 -27.92
C SER A 294 -27.13 -22.57 -27.89
N THR A 295 -27.30 -23.21 -26.72
CA THR A 295 -28.21 -24.35 -26.54
C THR A 295 -29.68 -23.95 -26.61
N ASP A 296 -30.08 -22.80 -26.06
CA ASP A 296 -31.44 -22.26 -26.19
C ASP A 296 -31.77 -21.90 -27.64
N THR A 297 -30.80 -21.29 -28.34
CA THR A 297 -30.92 -21.01 -29.77
C THR A 297 -31.09 -22.31 -30.57
N LEU A 298 -30.37 -23.38 -30.20
CA LEU A 298 -30.52 -24.70 -30.81
C LEU A 298 -31.92 -25.30 -30.56
N VAL A 299 -32.46 -25.23 -29.34
CA VAL A 299 -33.85 -25.63 -29.02
C VAL A 299 -34.84 -24.85 -29.89
N SER A 300 -34.70 -23.53 -29.97
CA SER A 300 -35.54 -22.66 -30.80
C SER A 300 -35.49 -23.04 -32.30
N LEU A 301 -34.32 -23.44 -32.81
CA LEU A 301 -34.14 -23.88 -34.20
C LEU A 301 -34.71 -25.28 -34.46
N ILE A 302 -34.57 -26.22 -33.52
CA ILE A 302 -35.19 -27.55 -33.61
C ILE A 302 -36.72 -27.39 -33.70
N LYS A 303 -37.30 -26.55 -32.83
CA LYS A 303 -38.73 -26.19 -32.82
C LYS A 303 -39.17 -25.59 -34.15
N LYS A 304 -38.52 -24.51 -34.60
CA LYS A 304 -38.86 -23.78 -35.85
C LYS A 304 -38.68 -24.60 -37.13
N SER A 305 -37.75 -25.55 -37.16
CA SER A 305 -37.45 -26.35 -38.35
C SER A 305 -38.25 -27.65 -38.47
N GLY A 306 -39.03 -28.04 -37.45
CA GLY A 306 -39.77 -29.31 -37.45
C GLY A 306 -38.86 -30.55 -37.41
N SER A 307 -37.62 -30.41 -36.91
CA SER A 307 -36.59 -31.46 -36.98
C SER A 307 -36.59 -32.44 -35.79
N GLN A 308 -37.67 -32.49 -35.00
CA GLN A 308 -37.82 -33.36 -33.82
C GLN A 308 -37.58 -34.85 -34.15
N SER A 309 -38.00 -35.31 -35.34
CA SER A 309 -37.80 -36.69 -35.80
C SER A 309 -36.32 -37.04 -36.03
N LYS A 310 -35.48 -36.06 -36.40
CA LYS A 310 -34.03 -36.23 -36.56
C LYS A 310 -33.31 -36.20 -35.22
N LEU A 311 -33.77 -35.37 -34.28
CA LEU A 311 -33.31 -35.43 -32.90
C LEU A 311 -33.61 -36.82 -32.31
N ARG A 312 -34.87 -37.30 -32.39
CA ARG A 312 -35.27 -38.66 -31.99
C ARG A 312 -34.45 -39.77 -32.69
N ALA A 313 -33.90 -39.53 -33.88
CA ALA A 313 -33.02 -40.49 -34.57
C ALA A 313 -31.57 -40.47 -34.04
N LEU A 314 -31.03 -39.27 -33.76
CA LEU A 314 -29.68 -39.07 -33.20
C LEU A 314 -29.57 -39.62 -31.77
N LEU A 315 -30.59 -39.40 -30.94
CA LEU A 315 -30.58 -39.81 -29.54
C LEU A 315 -30.72 -41.33 -29.33
N LYS A 316 -30.96 -42.12 -30.39
CA LYS A 316 -30.98 -43.60 -30.30
C LYS A 316 -29.61 -44.23 -30.12
N SER A 317 -28.52 -43.52 -30.42
CA SER A 317 -27.16 -44.00 -30.17
C SER A 317 -26.65 -43.46 -28.83
N THR A 318 -26.55 -44.33 -27.82
CA THR A 318 -26.02 -43.98 -26.50
C THR A 318 -24.49 -43.95 -26.54
N THR A 319 -23.93 -42.74 -26.57
CA THR A 319 -22.50 -42.48 -26.33
C THR A 319 -22.38 -41.39 -25.29
N THR A 320 -21.29 -41.36 -24.51
CA THR A 320 -21.11 -40.35 -23.45
C THR A 320 -21.13 -38.91 -23.97
N ALA A 321 -20.74 -38.68 -25.22
CA ALA A 321 -20.88 -37.37 -25.87
C ALA A 321 -22.36 -36.98 -26.10
N ILE A 322 -23.21 -37.96 -26.43
CA ILE A 322 -24.65 -37.78 -26.59
C ILE A 322 -25.34 -37.65 -25.22
N GLU A 323 -24.88 -38.35 -24.18
CA GLU A 323 -25.36 -38.19 -22.80
C GLU A 323 -25.12 -36.76 -22.28
N ILE A 324 -23.90 -36.23 -22.40
CA ILE A 324 -23.57 -34.84 -22.03
C ILE A 324 -24.37 -33.85 -22.88
N PHE A 325 -24.54 -34.12 -24.18
CA PHE A 325 -25.38 -33.29 -25.06
C PHE A 325 -26.85 -33.32 -24.64
N MET A 326 -27.39 -34.46 -24.20
CA MET A 326 -28.77 -34.59 -23.72
C MET A 326 -29.01 -33.81 -22.43
N SER A 327 -28.12 -33.90 -21.43
CA SER A 327 -28.29 -33.16 -20.17
C SER A 327 -28.11 -31.64 -20.34
N ASN A 328 -27.23 -31.19 -21.23
CA ASN A 328 -27.14 -29.76 -21.58
C ASN A 328 -28.37 -29.29 -22.38
N LEU A 329 -28.91 -30.14 -23.26
CA LEU A 329 -30.10 -29.80 -24.05
C LEU A 329 -31.40 -29.87 -23.24
N SER A 330 -31.48 -30.71 -22.20
CA SER A 330 -32.67 -30.82 -21.34
C SER A 330 -32.85 -29.59 -20.45
N ALA A 331 -31.76 -29.04 -19.90
CA ALA A 331 -31.80 -27.79 -19.15
C ALA A 331 -32.24 -26.60 -20.01
N SER A 332 -31.69 -26.45 -21.22
CA SER A 332 -32.14 -25.43 -22.18
C SER A 332 -33.57 -25.67 -22.70
N ALA A 333 -33.99 -26.92 -22.89
CA ALA A 333 -35.37 -27.22 -23.30
C ALA A 333 -36.38 -26.86 -22.20
N ALA A 334 -36.01 -27.07 -20.93
CA ALA A 334 -36.79 -26.64 -19.77
C ALA A 334 -36.79 -25.11 -19.59
N ALA A 335 -35.65 -24.43 -19.82
CA ALA A 335 -35.57 -22.96 -19.78
C ALA A 335 -36.45 -22.30 -20.87
N VAL A 336 -36.50 -22.88 -22.06
CA VAL A 336 -37.32 -22.40 -23.19
C VAL A 336 -38.80 -22.85 -23.10
N GLY A 337 -39.15 -23.71 -22.13
CA GLY A 337 -40.51 -24.28 -21.99
C GLY A 337 -40.95 -25.16 -23.18
N ASP A 338 -40.01 -25.86 -23.83
CA ASP A 338 -40.35 -26.75 -24.97
C ASP A 338 -40.67 -28.18 -24.51
N ILE A 339 -41.92 -28.34 -24.06
CA ILE A 339 -42.50 -29.58 -23.54
C ILE A 339 -42.28 -30.79 -24.49
N GLU A 340 -42.32 -30.62 -25.82
CA GLU A 340 -42.12 -31.75 -26.75
C GLU A 340 -40.64 -32.12 -26.88
N ILE A 341 -39.71 -31.16 -26.82
CA ILE A 341 -38.28 -31.46 -26.80
C ILE A 341 -37.88 -32.08 -25.45
N CYS A 342 -38.43 -31.61 -24.33
CA CYS A 342 -38.28 -32.25 -23.03
C CYS A 342 -38.78 -33.70 -23.06
N ARG A 343 -39.97 -33.97 -23.60
CA ARG A 343 -40.51 -35.33 -23.79
C ARG A 343 -39.58 -36.22 -24.62
N ILE A 344 -39.01 -35.69 -25.71
CA ILE A 344 -38.07 -36.43 -26.55
C ILE A 344 -36.81 -36.84 -25.79
N LEU A 345 -36.29 -35.96 -24.93
CA LEU A 345 -35.10 -36.22 -24.11
C LEU A 345 -35.40 -37.22 -22.98
N LEU A 346 -36.59 -37.13 -22.39
CA LEU A 346 -37.10 -38.11 -21.41
C LEU A 346 -37.25 -39.50 -22.02
N GLU A 347 -37.88 -39.61 -23.19
CA GLU A 347 -38.00 -40.89 -23.93
C GLU A 347 -36.63 -41.47 -24.35
N ALA A 348 -35.61 -40.63 -24.49
CA ALA A 348 -34.23 -41.04 -24.79
C ALA A 348 -33.41 -41.43 -23.55
N GLY A 349 -33.95 -41.26 -22.33
CA GLY A 349 -33.26 -41.57 -21.07
C GLY A 349 -32.22 -40.54 -20.65
N ALA A 350 -32.44 -39.25 -20.93
CA ALA A 350 -31.59 -38.18 -20.43
C ALA A 350 -31.58 -38.14 -18.89
N ASP A 351 -30.39 -37.98 -18.30
CA ASP A 351 -30.25 -37.72 -16.86
C ASP A 351 -30.76 -36.30 -16.55
N LEU A 352 -31.78 -36.23 -15.69
CA LEU A 352 -32.49 -35.00 -15.29
C LEU A 352 -31.82 -34.28 -14.13
N ASP A 353 -31.10 -35.03 -13.31
CA ASP A 353 -30.42 -34.54 -12.10
C ASP A 353 -28.97 -34.15 -12.40
N ALA A 354 -28.45 -34.50 -13.58
CA ALA A 354 -27.17 -34.03 -14.10
C ALA A 354 -27.13 -32.48 -14.20
N PRO A 355 -26.24 -31.80 -13.45
CA PRO A 355 -26.08 -30.36 -13.56
C PRO A 355 -25.38 -29.97 -14.86
N SER A 356 -26.02 -29.07 -15.60
CA SER A 356 -25.52 -28.49 -16.85
C SER A 356 -24.91 -27.11 -16.62
N GLY A 357 -24.07 -26.64 -17.54
CA GLY A 357 -23.47 -25.30 -17.51
C GLY A 357 -22.03 -25.22 -16.97
N PRO A 358 -21.39 -24.04 -17.06
CA PRO A 358 -20.04 -23.81 -16.55
C PRO A 358 -20.02 -23.87 -15.01
N THR A 359 -18.83 -24.09 -14.42
CA THR A 359 -18.62 -24.05 -12.97
C THR A 359 -18.92 -22.65 -12.42
N GLY A 360 -19.84 -22.53 -11.47
CA GLY A 360 -20.33 -21.26 -10.92
C GLY A 360 -21.68 -20.79 -11.49
N MET A 361 -22.26 -21.53 -12.44
CA MET A 361 -23.63 -21.33 -12.95
C MET A 361 -24.30 -22.68 -13.26
N ARG A 362 -24.08 -23.69 -12.42
CA ARG A 362 -24.59 -25.04 -12.67
C ARG A 362 -26.07 -25.16 -12.31
N THR A 363 -26.86 -25.74 -13.20
CA THR A 363 -28.32 -25.88 -13.04
C THR A 363 -28.84 -27.19 -13.62
N THR A 364 -29.89 -27.76 -13.02
CA THR A 364 -30.64 -28.89 -13.61
C THR A 364 -31.86 -28.41 -14.38
N ALA A 365 -32.47 -29.28 -15.19
CA ALA A 365 -33.70 -28.97 -15.91
C ALA A 365 -34.84 -28.51 -14.98
N LEU A 366 -34.93 -29.08 -13.77
CA LEU A 366 -35.96 -28.70 -12.80
C LEU A 366 -35.70 -27.30 -12.20
N HIS A 367 -34.43 -26.91 -11.98
CA HIS A 367 -34.09 -25.54 -11.59
C HIS A 367 -34.51 -24.54 -12.68
N ARG A 368 -34.24 -24.85 -13.96
CA ARG A 368 -34.61 -23.97 -15.09
C ARG A 368 -36.11 -23.86 -15.34
N ALA A 369 -36.87 -24.94 -15.16
CA ALA A 369 -38.33 -24.88 -15.16
C ALA A 369 -38.87 -24.03 -13.99
N SER A 370 -38.23 -24.12 -12.81
CA SER A 370 -38.56 -23.33 -11.62
C SER A 370 -38.25 -21.83 -11.81
N GLU A 371 -37.10 -21.52 -12.41
CA GLU A 371 -36.66 -20.16 -12.77
C GLU A 371 -37.60 -19.48 -13.76
N ASN A 372 -38.18 -20.23 -14.71
CA ASN A 372 -39.07 -19.69 -15.75
C ASN A 372 -40.57 -19.80 -15.41
N ASN A 373 -40.92 -20.25 -14.20
CA ASN A 373 -42.30 -20.47 -13.74
C ASN A 373 -43.12 -21.44 -14.64
N ASP A 374 -42.47 -22.38 -15.34
CA ASP A 374 -43.15 -23.35 -16.20
C ASP A 374 -43.58 -24.57 -15.39
N ALA A 375 -44.76 -24.45 -14.76
CA ALA A 375 -45.35 -25.50 -13.95
C ALA A 375 -45.66 -26.79 -14.74
N GLU A 376 -45.88 -26.73 -16.06
CA GLU A 376 -46.19 -27.91 -16.87
C GLU A 376 -44.91 -28.66 -17.29
N CYS A 377 -43.83 -27.94 -17.62
CA CYS A 377 -42.52 -28.57 -17.79
C CYS A 377 -42.00 -29.13 -16.46
N ALA A 378 -42.14 -28.39 -15.35
CA ALA A 378 -41.75 -28.86 -14.02
C ALA A 378 -42.54 -30.13 -13.62
N ARG A 379 -43.86 -30.17 -13.87
CA ARG A 379 -44.70 -31.36 -13.63
C ARG A 379 -44.16 -32.57 -14.38
N MET A 380 -43.86 -32.42 -15.66
CA MET A 380 -43.33 -33.51 -16.48
C MET A 380 -42.00 -34.05 -15.97
N LEU A 381 -41.09 -33.16 -15.52
CA LEU A 381 -39.80 -33.55 -14.97
C LEU A 381 -39.95 -34.29 -13.62
N LEU A 382 -40.84 -33.81 -12.75
CA LEU A 382 -41.15 -34.44 -11.46
C LEU A 382 -41.86 -35.80 -11.61
N GLU A 383 -42.82 -35.92 -12.53
CA GLU A 383 -43.48 -37.18 -12.88
C GLU A 383 -42.51 -38.21 -13.50
N ALA A 384 -41.46 -37.73 -14.19
CA ALA A 384 -40.37 -38.56 -14.68
C ALA A 384 -39.32 -38.93 -13.62
N GLY A 385 -39.41 -38.37 -12.41
CA GLY A 385 -38.58 -38.74 -11.26
C GLY A 385 -37.37 -37.84 -10.96
N ALA A 386 -37.31 -36.61 -11.50
CA ALA A 386 -36.30 -35.62 -11.09
C ALA A 386 -36.41 -35.28 -9.59
N ASP A 387 -35.29 -35.10 -8.88
CA ASP A 387 -35.29 -34.86 -7.44
C ASP A 387 -35.67 -33.40 -7.10
N PRO A 388 -36.83 -33.14 -6.43
CA PRO A 388 -37.25 -31.80 -6.03
C PRO A 388 -36.39 -31.17 -4.92
N ASN A 389 -35.46 -31.91 -4.33
CA ASN A 389 -34.62 -31.50 -3.22
C ASN A 389 -33.13 -31.39 -3.58
N LEU A 390 -32.75 -31.71 -4.81
CA LEU A 390 -31.36 -31.68 -5.26
C LEU A 390 -30.79 -30.27 -5.15
N ALA A 391 -29.73 -30.11 -4.37
CA ALA A 391 -29.05 -28.83 -4.20
C ALA A 391 -27.90 -28.67 -5.21
N VAL A 392 -27.96 -27.66 -6.09
CA VAL A 392 -26.87 -27.32 -7.02
C VAL A 392 -26.32 -25.94 -6.67
N GLU A 393 -25.02 -25.87 -6.44
CA GLU A 393 -24.29 -24.66 -5.98
C GLU A 393 -24.90 -24.01 -4.71
N GLY A 394 -25.70 -24.79 -3.97
CA GLY A 394 -26.38 -24.41 -2.73
C GLY A 394 -27.90 -24.24 -2.90
N GLU A 395 -28.39 -23.90 -4.08
CA GLU A 395 -29.82 -23.68 -4.28
C GLU A 395 -30.56 -25.00 -4.55
N THR A 396 -31.82 -25.07 -4.13
CA THR A 396 -32.73 -26.17 -4.49
C THR A 396 -33.85 -25.60 -5.38
N PRO A 397 -34.60 -26.43 -6.14
CA PRO A 397 -35.65 -25.94 -7.03
C PRO A 397 -36.67 -25.03 -6.33
N LEU A 398 -36.96 -25.30 -5.03
CA LEU A 398 -37.85 -24.47 -4.22
C LEU A 398 -37.27 -23.07 -3.89
N HIS A 399 -35.94 -22.94 -3.74
CA HIS A 399 -35.32 -21.61 -3.58
C HIS A 399 -35.44 -20.81 -4.89
N THR A 400 -35.10 -21.42 -6.02
CA THR A 400 -35.19 -20.80 -7.34
C THR A 400 -36.63 -20.40 -7.68
N ALA A 401 -37.61 -21.25 -7.39
CA ALA A 401 -39.03 -20.92 -7.53
C ALA A 401 -39.42 -19.70 -6.67
N CYS A 402 -39.04 -19.67 -5.38
CA CYS A 402 -39.31 -18.54 -4.48
C CYS A 402 -38.52 -17.25 -4.80
N TYR A 403 -37.65 -17.25 -5.81
CA TYR A 403 -36.97 -16.04 -6.29
C TYR A 403 -37.91 -15.14 -7.11
N ASN A 404 -38.94 -15.70 -7.75
CA ASN A 404 -39.88 -14.97 -8.61
C ASN A 404 -41.17 -14.58 -7.87
N SER A 405 -41.77 -13.44 -8.23
CA SER A 405 -43.00 -12.92 -7.60
C SER A 405 -44.27 -13.70 -7.92
N GLU A 406 -44.35 -14.36 -9.08
CA GLU A 406 -45.58 -15.03 -9.57
C GLU A 406 -45.56 -16.57 -9.43
N ALA A 407 -44.66 -17.13 -8.62
CA ALA A 407 -44.34 -18.56 -8.58
C ALA A 407 -45.30 -19.47 -7.77
N LEU A 408 -46.55 -19.05 -7.51
CA LEU A 408 -47.48 -19.78 -6.63
C LEU A 408 -47.75 -21.22 -7.10
N ASP A 409 -48.03 -21.42 -8.38
CA ASP A 409 -48.39 -22.72 -8.94
C ASP A 409 -47.21 -23.70 -8.92
N ILE A 410 -46.01 -23.23 -9.27
CA ILE A 410 -44.80 -24.07 -9.29
C ILE A 410 -44.28 -24.38 -7.87
N VAL A 411 -44.41 -23.45 -6.92
CA VAL A 411 -44.11 -23.70 -5.50
C VAL A 411 -45.07 -24.73 -4.91
N ASN A 412 -46.37 -24.60 -5.18
CA ASN A 412 -47.37 -25.57 -4.75
C ASN A 412 -47.10 -26.96 -5.35
N LEU A 413 -46.74 -27.02 -6.64
CA LEU A 413 -46.36 -28.26 -7.32
C LEU A 413 -45.11 -28.91 -6.70
N LEU A 414 -44.03 -28.16 -6.47
CA LEU A 414 -42.81 -28.66 -5.85
C LEU A 414 -43.08 -29.22 -4.44
N LEU A 415 -43.90 -28.53 -3.64
CA LEU A 415 -44.30 -28.98 -2.30
C LEU A 415 -45.15 -30.27 -2.36
N GLN A 416 -46.06 -30.40 -3.33
CA GLN A 416 -46.85 -31.63 -3.54
C GLN A 416 -45.97 -32.84 -3.90
N PHE A 417 -44.90 -32.64 -4.67
CA PHE A 417 -43.94 -33.68 -5.02
C PHE A 417 -42.85 -33.91 -3.94
N GLY A 418 -42.95 -33.25 -2.78
CA GLY A 418 -42.09 -33.53 -1.62
C GLY A 418 -40.85 -32.64 -1.47
N ALA A 419 -40.85 -31.45 -2.06
CA ALA A 419 -39.82 -30.45 -1.77
C ALA A 419 -39.81 -30.04 -0.28
N TYR A 420 -38.63 -29.97 0.32
CA TYR A 420 -38.46 -29.56 1.72
C TYR A 420 -38.69 -28.06 1.87
N VAL A 421 -39.84 -27.68 2.46
CA VAL A 421 -40.18 -26.29 2.83
C VAL A 421 -39.15 -25.63 3.77
N ASN A 422 -38.44 -26.44 4.58
CA ASN A 422 -37.34 -26.03 5.45
C ASN A 422 -36.08 -26.83 5.05
N PRO A 423 -35.41 -26.48 3.95
CA PRO A 423 -34.22 -27.21 3.49
C PRO A 423 -33.03 -27.00 4.44
N PRO A 424 -32.00 -27.86 4.42
CA PRO A 424 -30.83 -27.73 5.29
C PRO A 424 -30.13 -26.38 5.12
N GLN A 425 -29.69 -25.76 6.23
CA GLN A 425 -29.09 -24.41 6.21
C GLN A 425 -27.76 -24.30 5.44
N ALA A 426 -27.13 -25.44 5.11
CA ALA A 426 -25.92 -25.48 4.28
C ALA A 426 -26.21 -25.42 2.78
N CYS A 427 -27.49 -25.40 2.38
CA CYS A 427 -27.92 -25.22 1.01
C CYS A 427 -27.81 -23.72 0.62
N ALA A 428 -28.82 -22.90 0.90
CA ALA A 428 -28.88 -21.53 0.38
C ALA A 428 -28.55 -20.44 1.41
N ARG A 429 -28.18 -19.25 0.92
CA ARG A 429 -27.90 -18.05 1.73
C ARG A 429 -29.15 -17.49 2.44
N LEU A 430 -30.35 -17.81 1.95
CA LEU A 430 -31.67 -17.45 2.50
C LEU A 430 -32.61 -18.66 2.41
N THR A 431 -33.52 -18.84 3.37
CA THR A 431 -34.56 -19.88 3.27
C THR A 431 -35.62 -19.51 2.22
N PRO A 432 -36.43 -20.46 1.72
CA PRO A 432 -37.52 -20.15 0.78
C PRO A 432 -38.51 -19.12 1.36
N LEU A 433 -38.79 -19.18 2.66
CA LEU A 433 -39.61 -18.19 3.37
C LEU A 433 -38.95 -16.80 3.42
N GLN A 434 -37.63 -16.72 3.63
CA GLN A 434 -36.92 -15.45 3.60
C GLN A 434 -36.85 -14.84 2.19
N LEU A 435 -36.83 -15.65 1.13
CA LEU A 435 -36.92 -15.19 -0.27
C LEU A 435 -38.32 -14.62 -0.56
N ALA A 436 -39.39 -15.33 -0.19
CA ALA A 436 -40.76 -14.83 -0.32
C ALA A 436 -40.98 -13.50 0.43
N VAL A 437 -40.44 -13.37 1.65
CA VAL A 437 -40.49 -12.13 2.44
C VAL A 437 -39.61 -11.01 1.84
N LYS A 438 -38.48 -11.33 1.20
CA LYS A 438 -37.64 -10.35 0.48
C LYS A 438 -38.42 -9.74 -0.69
N ASN A 439 -39.17 -10.55 -1.41
CA ASN A 439 -39.92 -10.15 -2.60
C ASN A 439 -41.23 -9.42 -2.28
N GLY A 440 -41.74 -9.55 -1.04
CA GLY A 440 -42.92 -8.80 -0.58
C GLY A 440 -44.26 -9.42 -0.99
N GLU A 441 -44.32 -10.73 -1.19
CA GLU A 441 -45.52 -11.45 -1.67
C GLU A 441 -46.30 -12.16 -0.53
N PRO A 442 -47.43 -11.60 -0.03
CA PRO A 442 -48.15 -12.18 1.11
C PRO A 442 -48.72 -13.57 0.82
N ASN A 443 -49.24 -13.79 -0.40
CA ASN A 443 -49.81 -15.07 -0.81
C ASN A 443 -48.77 -16.21 -0.83
N LEU A 444 -47.54 -15.92 -1.27
CA LEU A 444 -46.46 -16.90 -1.29
C LEU A 444 -45.93 -17.18 0.14
N VAL A 445 -45.84 -16.14 0.98
CA VAL A 445 -45.54 -16.30 2.41
C VAL A 445 -46.60 -17.18 3.08
N GLN A 446 -47.89 -16.91 2.85
CA GLN A 446 -49.00 -17.71 3.40
C GLN A 446 -48.90 -19.18 2.98
N LEU A 447 -48.72 -19.46 1.69
CA LEU A 447 -48.58 -20.81 1.15
C LEU A 447 -47.43 -21.60 1.81
N LEU A 448 -46.29 -20.94 2.06
CA LEU A 448 -45.15 -21.55 2.74
C LEU A 448 -45.43 -21.79 4.23
N LEU A 449 -46.07 -20.83 4.92
CA LEU A 449 -46.44 -20.96 6.34
C LEU A 449 -47.47 -22.07 6.58
N ASP A 450 -48.49 -22.18 5.72
CA ASP A 450 -49.49 -23.26 5.74
C ASP A 450 -48.83 -24.64 5.57
N ASN A 451 -47.77 -24.71 4.75
CA ASN A 451 -46.93 -25.90 4.59
C ASN A 451 -45.87 -26.08 5.68
N LYS A 452 -45.94 -25.32 6.79
CA LYS A 452 -45.06 -25.40 7.98
C LYS A 452 -43.63 -24.89 7.76
N ALA A 453 -43.43 -23.88 6.91
CA ALA A 453 -42.21 -23.09 6.92
C ALA A 453 -41.94 -22.51 8.32
N ASN A 454 -40.67 -22.48 8.75
CA ASN A 454 -40.30 -22.01 10.08
C ASN A 454 -40.10 -20.47 10.10
N PRO A 455 -41.00 -19.68 10.73
CA PRO A 455 -40.90 -18.22 10.78
C PRO A 455 -39.75 -17.72 11.67
N ASN A 456 -39.13 -18.61 12.45
CA ASN A 456 -37.98 -18.34 13.31
C ASN A 456 -36.65 -18.89 12.72
N SER A 457 -36.65 -19.25 11.44
CA SER A 457 -35.44 -19.69 10.74
C SER A 457 -34.40 -18.56 10.60
N PHE A 458 -33.11 -18.93 10.59
CA PHE A 458 -31.99 -17.99 10.54
C PHE A 458 -30.80 -18.61 9.80
N THR A 459 -30.40 -18.03 8.68
CA THR A 459 -29.34 -18.55 7.80
C THR A 459 -28.03 -17.78 7.94
N THR A 460 -28.07 -16.45 7.83
CA THR A 460 -26.88 -15.59 7.84
C THR A 460 -26.88 -14.61 9.00
N SER A 461 -25.68 -14.39 9.56
CA SER A 461 -25.44 -13.43 10.65
C SER A 461 -25.80 -11.98 10.31
N LYS A 462 -26.03 -11.64 9.04
CA LYS A 462 -26.31 -10.28 8.57
C LYS A 462 -27.82 -9.95 8.51
N ARG A 463 -28.66 -10.85 7.97
CA ARG A 463 -30.02 -10.47 7.49
C ARG A 463 -31.16 -10.61 8.48
N GLY A 464 -31.08 -11.48 9.50
CA GLY A 464 -32.12 -11.66 10.52
C GLY A 464 -33.07 -12.84 10.29
N THR A 465 -34.08 -12.97 11.14
CA THR A 465 -35.25 -13.84 10.94
C THR A 465 -36.17 -13.28 9.84
N PRO A 466 -37.08 -14.09 9.26
CA PRO A 466 -38.16 -13.61 8.39
C PRO A 466 -38.85 -12.34 8.91
N LEU A 467 -39.22 -12.30 10.20
CA LEU A 467 -39.86 -11.12 10.81
C LEU A 467 -38.95 -9.88 10.81
N GLN A 468 -37.67 -10.03 11.17
CA GLN A 468 -36.70 -8.93 11.11
C GLN A 468 -36.50 -8.40 9.68
N MET A 469 -36.59 -9.28 8.66
CA MET A 469 -36.54 -8.87 7.25
C MET A 469 -37.81 -8.12 6.81
N ALA A 470 -39.00 -8.62 7.19
CA ALA A 470 -40.28 -8.00 6.87
C ALA A 470 -40.36 -6.56 7.40
N CYS A 471 -39.89 -6.32 8.63
CA CYS A 471 -39.92 -5.01 9.30
C CYS A 471 -39.15 -3.87 8.59
N ARG A 472 -38.37 -4.13 7.54
CA ARG A 472 -37.67 -3.09 6.78
C ARG A 472 -38.60 -2.27 5.87
N ASN A 473 -39.63 -2.88 5.28
CA ASN A 473 -40.48 -2.25 4.28
C ASN A 473 -41.91 -2.06 4.80
N SER A 474 -42.49 -0.88 4.62
CA SER A 474 -43.89 -0.59 4.99
C SER A 474 -44.89 -1.45 4.21
N ALA A 475 -44.58 -1.80 2.95
CA ALA A 475 -45.42 -2.67 2.14
C ALA A 475 -45.60 -4.09 2.72
N ASN A 476 -44.73 -4.50 3.66
CA ASN A 476 -44.76 -5.82 4.28
C ASN A 476 -45.62 -5.89 5.56
N ALA A 477 -46.49 -4.91 5.83
CA ALA A 477 -47.35 -4.91 7.03
C ALA A 477 -48.20 -6.20 7.15
N GLU A 478 -48.88 -6.60 6.06
CA GLU A 478 -49.63 -7.86 5.97
C GLU A 478 -48.71 -9.08 6.23
N ILE A 479 -47.51 -9.09 5.65
CA ILE A 479 -46.51 -10.16 5.87
C ILE A 479 -46.07 -10.23 7.33
N VAL A 480 -45.97 -9.10 8.04
CA VAL A 480 -45.68 -9.07 9.47
C VAL A 480 -46.82 -9.72 10.27
N GLU A 481 -48.08 -9.40 9.96
CA GLU A 481 -49.25 -10.03 10.60
C GLU A 481 -49.25 -11.56 10.37
N LEU A 482 -49.05 -12.01 9.13
CA LEU A 482 -48.99 -13.45 8.80
C LEU A 482 -47.85 -14.18 9.54
N LEU A 483 -46.67 -13.57 9.62
CA LEU A 483 -45.53 -14.15 10.33
C LEU A 483 -45.77 -14.23 11.85
N VAL A 484 -46.35 -13.19 12.46
CA VAL A 484 -46.68 -13.18 13.89
C VAL A 484 -47.78 -14.21 14.20
N ALA A 485 -48.84 -14.27 13.38
CA ALA A 485 -49.89 -15.28 13.49
C ALA A 485 -49.35 -16.72 13.38
N ALA A 486 -48.33 -16.95 12.56
CA ALA A 486 -47.63 -18.23 12.44
C ALA A 486 -46.62 -18.53 13.59
N GLY A 487 -46.51 -17.65 14.59
CA GLY A 487 -45.64 -17.83 15.76
C GLY A 487 -44.20 -17.33 15.57
N ALA A 488 -43.98 -16.30 14.76
CA ALA A 488 -42.71 -15.57 14.75
C ALA A 488 -42.42 -14.96 16.14
N ASN A 489 -41.19 -15.14 16.61
CA ASN A 489 -40.74 -14.54 17.87
C ASN A 489 -40.45 -13.05 17.66
N ILE A 490 -41.41 -12.23 18.10
CA ILE A 490 -41.40 -10.76 18.06
C ILE A 490 -40.13 -10.16 18.68
N ASP A 491 -39.65 -10.75 19.78
CA ASP A 491 -38.46 -10.34 20.52
C ASP A 491 -37.20 -11.15 20.13
N SER A 492 -37.22 -11.81 18.96
CA SER A 492 -36.08 -12.59 18.45
C SER A 492 -34.82 -11.75 18.35
N ARG A 493 -33.70 -12.36 18.77
CA ARG A 493 -32.35 -11.80 18.70
C ARG A 493 -31.41 -12.95 18.40
N SER A 494 -30.54 -12.79 17.41
CA SER A 494 -29.54 -13.82 17.09
C SER A 494 -28.47 -13.92 18.17
N ILE A 495 -28.06 -15.14 18.51
CA ILE A 495 -26.96 -15.41 19.45
C ILE A 495 -25.65 -15.37 18.67
N TYR A 496 -25.19 -14.17 18.32
CA TYR A 496 -23.87 -14.01 17.73
C TYR A 496 -22.78 -14.37 18.75
N ARG A 497 -22.14 -15.53 18.60
CA ARG A 497 -20.93 -15.89 19.36
C ARG A 497 -19.75 -15.14 18.76
N TYR A 498 -19.34 -14.07 19.43
CA TYR A 498 -18.08 -13.37 19.16
C TYR A 498 -16.90 -14.23 19.67
N ASP A 499 -16.60 -15.33 18.97
CA ASP A 499 -15.42 -16.13 19.27
C ASP A 499 -14.16 -15.36 18.85
N ASN A 500 -13.26 -15.12 19.81
CA ASN A 500 -12.06 -14.30 19.62
C ASN A 500 -10.95 -15.11 18.91
N ARG A 501 -11.24 -15.70 17.75
CA ARG A 501 -10.23 -16.25 16.85
C ARG A 501 -10.18 -15.41 15.58
N THR A 502 -9.00 -14.80 15.41
CA THR A 502 -8.51 -14.11 14.21
C THR A 502 -9.37 -12.95 13.69
N PHE A 503 -8.87 -11.75 13.99
CA PHE A 503 -8.90 -10.60 13.08
C PHE A 503 -7.95 -10.92 11.90
N ASP A 504 -8.27 -11.94 11.12
CA ASP A 504 -7.64 -12.15 9.82
C ASP A 504 -8.52 -11.54 8.73
N TYR A 505 -7.83 -11.18 7.67
CA TYR A 505 -8.30 -10.52 6.47
C TYR A 505 -9.63 -11.03 5.91
N LEU A 506 -10.30 -10.11 5.17
CA LEU A 506 -11.15 -10.43 4.02
C LEU A 506 -10.47 -11.53 3.20
N GLY A 507 -11.00 -12.75 3.32
CA GLY A 507 -10.23 -13.96 3.02
C GLY A 507 -11.04 -15.25 2.94
N ASP A 508 -12.36 -15.15 2.78
CA ASP A 508 -13.10 -16.14 1.98
C ASP A 508 -13.48 -15.44 0.69
N GLY A 509 -12.59 -15.58 -0.31
CA GLY A 509 -12.99 -15.40 -1.69
C GLY A 509 -13.64 -16.70 -2.12
N ASP A 510 -14.97 -16.73 -2.10
CA ASP A 510 -15.86 -17.51 -2.97
C ASP A 510 -17.32 -17.05 -2.73
N ALA A 511 -18.04 -16.71 -3.81
CA ALA A 511 -19.49 -16.41 -3.84
C ALA A 511 -20.04 -15.15 -3.09
N ASP A 512 -19.35 -14.01 -3.19
CA ASP A 512 -19.98 -12.67 -3.13
C ASP A 512 -19.75 -11.91 -4.47
N SER A 513 -19.95 -12.64 -5.58
CA SER A 513 -19.93 -12.13 -6.95
C SER A 513 -21.13 -12.70 -7.72
N ASP A 514 -21.73 -11.85 -8.54
CA ASP A 514 -22.93 -12.06 -9.37
C ASP A 514 -24.26 -11.98 -8.60
N LEU A 515 -25.22 -11.25 -9.19
CA LEU A 515 -26.43 -10.69 -8.57
C LEU A 515 -26.17 -9.56 -7.54
N GLU A 516 -25.39 -8.56 -7.96
CA GLU A 516 -25.82 -7.18 -7.70
C GLU A 516 -27.19 -6.97 -8.35
N ASP A 517 -28.24 -6.86 -7.54
CA ASP A 517 -29.52 -6.30 -7.96
C ASP A 517 -29.92 -5.20 -6.97
N GLU A 518 -30.39 -4.08 -7.51
CA GLU A 518 -30.52 -2.82 -6.78
C GLU A 518 -31.74 -2.84 -5.86
N SER A 519 -31.53 -2.54 -4.56
CA SER A 519 -32.47 -1.72 -3.75
C SER A 519 -32.02 -1.53 -2.30
N CYS A 520 -30.90 -2.11 -1.86
CA CYS A 520 -30.22 -1.62 -0.66
C CYS A 520 -29.52 -0.28 -0.94
N TRP A 521 -30.31 0.76 -1.21
CA TRP A 521 -29.98 2.14 -0.85
C TRP A 521 -29.90 2.21 0.68
N CYS A 522 -28.86 1.60 1.25
CA CYS A 522 -28.26 2.14 2.45
C CYS A 522 -27.92 3.59 2.10
N ILE A 523 -28.71 4.53 2.61
CA ILE A 523 -28.41 5.96 2.55
C ILE A 523 -26.94 6.08 2.95
N GLU A 524 -26.14 6.69 2.07
CA GLU A 524 -24.71 6.91 2.31
C GLU A 524 -24.55 7.47 3.74
N ASP A 525 -23.64 6.88 4.52
CA ASP A 525 -23.38 7.09 5.96
C ASP A 525 -24.13 6.24 7.02
N CYS A 526 -24.97 5.25 6.67
CA CYS A 526 -25.50 4.28 7.66
C CYS A 526 -24.62 3.02 7.87
N ILE A 527 -23.85 2.96 8.96
CA ILE A 527 -23.05 1.76 9.33
C ILE A 527 -23.91 0.73 10.10
N CYS A 528 -23.92 -0.51 9.62
CA CYS A 528 -24.84 -1.55 10.09
C CYS A 528 -24.30 -2.38 11.26
N VAL A 529 -24.85 -2.18 12.47
CA VAL A 529 -25.09 -3.32 13.37
C VAL A 529 -25.98 -4.31 12.60
N PRO A 530 -25.60 -5.60 12.46
CA PRO A 530 -26.41 -6.59 11.77
C PRO A 530 -27.85 -6.62 12.29
N ASP A 531 -28.84 -6.62 11.41
CA ASP A 531 -30.25 -6.55 11.81
C ASP A 531 -30.66 -7.77 12.65
N SER A 532 -29.94 -8.89 12.53
CA SER A 532 -30.04 -10.05 13.43
C SER A 532 -29.89 -9.71 14.92
N CYS A 533 -29.12 -8.67 15.25
CA CYS A 533 -28.89 -8.18 16.61
C CYS A 533 -29.96 -7.17 17.06
N LYS A 534 -30.67 -6.55 16.12
CA LYS A 534 -31.71 -5.55 16.40
C LYS A 534 -33.07 -6.24 16.63
N PRO A 535 -33.83 -5.84 17.66
CA PRO A 535 -35.23 -6.24 17.79
C PRO A 535 -36.06 -5.80 16.58
N ALA A 536 -37.09 -6.57 16.19
CA ALA A 536 -37.98 -6.25 15.06
C ALA A 536 -38.55 -4.81 15.15
N ILE A 537 -39.02 -4.41 16.33
CA ILE A 537 -39.53 -3.06 16.60
C ILE A 537 -38.47 -1.94 16.44
N LEU A 538 -37.18 -2.23 16.63
CA LEU A 538 -36.11 -1.25 16.36
C LEU A 538 -35.89 -1.09 14.85
N ILE A 539 -35.92 -2.19 14.09
CA ILE A 539 -35.80 -2.14 12.62
C ILE A 539 -36.98 -1.37 12.01
N ALA A 540 -38.21 -1.66 12.44
CA ALA A 540 -39.40 -0.94 11.97
C ALA A 540 -39.36 0.55 12.35
N ALA A 541 -38.85 0.90 13.54
CA ALA A 541 -38.65 2.28 13.98
C ALA A 541 -37.53 3.01 13.25
N GLU A 542 -36.47 2.33 12.82
CA GLU A 542 -35.38 2.90 12.01
C GLU A 542 -35.79 3.21 10.57
N ASN A 543 -36.76 2.46 10.02
CA ASN A 543 -37.28 2.61 8.65
C ASN A 543 -38.63 3.36 8.62
N GLU A 544 -39.04 4.02 9.72
CA GLU A 544 -40.27 4.82 9.84
C GLU A 544 -41.61 4.07 9.56
N ASN A 545 -41.61 2.75 9.68
CA ASN A 545 -42.76 1.90 9.39
C ASN A 545 -43.79 1.94 10.53
N TRP A 546 -44.60 3.01 10.57
CA TRP A 546 -45.53 3.28 11.67
C TRP A 546 -46.58 2.18 11.88
N GLU A 547 -47.10 1.60 10.80
CA GLU A 547 -48.08 0.49 10.82
C GLU A 547 -47.45 -0.76 11.44
N VAL A 548 -46.27 -1.16 10.97
CA VAL A 548 -45.51 -2.29 11.52
C VAL A 548 -45.17 -2.07 13.00
N VAL A 549 -44.78 -0.86 13.41
CA VAL A 549 -44.54 -0.57 14.83
C VAL A 549 -45.84 -0.65 15.64
N GLN A 550 -46.99 -0.22 15.09
CA GLN A 550 -48.28 -0.36 15.77
C GLN A 550 -48.65 -1.84 15.95
N ILE A 551 -48.60 -2.66 14.89
CA ILE A 551 -48.88 -4.10 14.93
C ILE A 551 -48.00 -4.79 15.99
N LEU A 552 -46.70 -4.52 15.99
CA LEU A 552 -45.78 -5.09 16.98
C LEU A 552 -46.12 -4.65 18.41
N LEU A 553 -46.56 -3.40 18.63
CA LEU A 553 -46.97 -2.91 19.96
C LEU A 553 -48.29 -3.52 20.44
N GLU A 554 -49.23 -3.81 19.53
CA GLU A 554 -50.49 -4.48 19.84
C GLU A 554 -50.25 -5.95 20.24
N GLU A 555 -49.29 -6.62 19.59
CA GLU A 555 -48.82 -7.97 19.89
C GLU A 555 -47.76 -8.02 21.04
N GLU A 556 -47.86 -7.09 22.00
CA GLU A 556 -47.03 -7.01 23.23
C GLU A 556 -45.50 -6.94 23.03
N ALA A 557 -44.98 -6.48 21.87
CA ALA A 557 -43.53 -6.31 21.67
C ALA A 557 -42.89 -5.44 22.77
N ALA A 558 -41.71 -5.84 23.25
CA ALA A 558 -41.01 -5.05 24.26
C ALA A 558 -40.60 -3.67 23.71
N VAL A 559 -41.35 -2.63 24.07
CA VAL A 559 -41.14 -1.22 23.65
C VAL A 559 -39.72 -0.71 23.93
N ASN A 560 -39.11 -1.22 25.00
CA ASN A 560 -37.75 -0.89 25.45
C ASN A 560 -36.70 -1.94 25.01
N ALA A 561 -37.04 -2.77 24.03
CA ALA A 561 -36.12 -3.70 23.38
C ALA A 561 -34.94 -2.92 22.78
N SER A 562 -33.75 -3.20 23.31
CA SER A 562 -32.54 -2.44 22.99
C SER A 562 -31.32 -3.35 22.94
N LEU A 563 -30.22 -2.83 22.41
CA LEU A 563 -28.93 -3.53 22.29
C LEU A 563 -28.20 -3.73 23.64
N LYS A 564 -28.93 -3.68 24.78
CA LYS A 564 -28.45 -3.83 26.18
C LYS A 564 -27.63 -5.10 26.48
N LYS A 565 -27.63 -6.10 25.59
CA LYS A 565 -26.90 -7.38 25.74
C LYS A 565 -25.67 -7.50 24.82
N CYS A 566 -25.39 -6.50 23.98
CA CYS A 566 -24.21 -6.51 23.12
C CYS A 566 -22.92 -6.35 23.93
N PRO A 567 -21.82 -7.04 23.59
CA PRO A 567 -20.55 -6.89 24.31
C PRO A 567 -20.02 -5.45 24.24
N PRO A 568 -19.44 -4.89 25.33
CA PRO A 568 -18.88 -3.54 25.33
C PRO A 568 -17.91 -3.26 24.18
N LYS A 569 -17.09 -4.23 23.78
CA LYS A 569 -16.16 -4.09 22.64
C LYS A 569 -16.85 -3.82 21.30
N VAL A 570 -18.05 -4.37 21.09
CA VAL A 570 -18.83 -4.14 19.87
C VAL A 570 -19.40 -2.73 19.92
N LEU A 571 -19.95 -2.32 21.07
CA LEU A 571 -20.41 -0.95 21.29
C LEU A 571 -19.27 0.08 21.14
N ASP A 572 -18.08 -0.19 21.68
CA ASP A 572 -16.89 0.66 21.56
C ASP A 572 -16.50 0.84 20.07
N HIS A 573 -16.43 -0.25 19.29
CA HIS A 573 -16.07 -0.22 17.87
C HIS A 573 -17.11 0.52 16.99
N GLU A 574 -18.40 0.32 17.24
CA GLU A 574 -19.45 1.04 16.52
C GLU A 574 -19.41 2.54 16.84
N LEU A 575 -19.22 2.92 18.11
CA LEU A 575 -19.10 4.33 18.51
C LEU A 575 -17.81 4.99 17.96
N GLU A 576 -16.68 4.27 17.90
CA GLU A 576 -15.43 4.74 17.29
C GLU A 576 -15.45 4.80 15.75
N ARG A 577 -16.40 4.12 15.08
CA ARG A 577 -16.63 4.29 13.64
C ARG A 577 -17.40 5.58 13.33
N HIS A 578 -18.48 5.85 14.07
CA HIS A 578 -19.31 7.04 13.91
C HIS A 578 -18.60 8.34 14.34
N SER A 579 -17.54 8.27 15.16
CA SER A 579 -16.83 9.48 15.63
C SER A 579 -15.92 10.14 14.60
N ARG A 580 -15.53 9.43 13.52
CA ARG A 580 -14.53 9.91 12.56
C ARG A 580 -15.01 11.01 11.61
N SER A 581 -16.32 11.27 11.54
CA SER A 581 -16.90 12.35 10.73
C SER A 581 -17.58 13.40 11.60
N PHE A 582 -17.12 14.65 11.50
CA PHE A 582 -17.79 15.80 12.12
C PHE A 582 -19.14 16.02 11.41
N GLY A 583 -20.23 15.73 12.12
CA GLY A 583 -21.59 15.78 11.55
C GLY A 583 -22.25 14.41 11.37
N SER A 584 -21.56 13.30 11.70
CA SER A 584 -22.13 11.95 11.61
C SER A 584 -23.48 11.81 12.33
N ILE A 585 -24.39 11.10 11.67
CA ILE A 585 -25.72 10.70 12.16
C ILE A 585 -25.57 10.02 13.54
N PRO A 586 -26.38 10.37 14.56
CA PRO A 586 -26.31 9.73 15.87
C PRO A 586 -26.72 8.25 15.80
N ALA A 587 -25.89 7.37 16.35
CA ALA A 587 -26.21 5.95 16.50
C ALA A 587 -27.39 5.76 17.47
N VAL A 588 -28.32 4.88 17.09
CA VAL A 588 -29.56 4.59 17.83
C VAL A 588 -29.58 3.14 18.32
N PHE A 589 -30.12 2.93 19.52
CA PHE A 589 -30.09 1.65 20.22
C PHE A 589 -31.45 1.26 20.82
N THR A 590 -32.46 2.14 20.73
CA THR A 590 -33.84 1.93 21.17
C THR A 590 -34.82 2.46 20.12
N PRO A 591 -36.05 1.92 20.02
CA PRO A 591 -37.06 2.41 19.08
C PRO A 591 -37.35 3.91 19.24
N LEU A 592 -37.37 4.41 20.49
CA LEU A 592 -37.57 5.84 20.77
C LEU A 592 -36.43 6.70 20.23
N GLN A 593 -35.18 6.25 20.34
CA GLN A 593 -34.03 6.95 19.77
C GLN A 593 -34.10 6.97 18.24
N ALA A 594 -34.52 5.87 17.61
CA ALA A 594 -34.67 5.75 16.15
C ALA A 594 -35.71 6.73 15.59
N VAL A 595 -36.92 6.79 16.15
CA VAL A 595 -37.98 7.70 15.67
C VAL A 595 -37.68 9.17 15.96
N VAL A 596 -36.93 9.47 17.02
CA VAL A 596 -36.49 10.83 17.35
C VAL A 596 -35.38 11.29 16.38
N ARG A 597 -34.48 10.38 15.97
CA ARG A 597 -33.50 10.62 14.91
C ARG A 597 -34.19 10.90 13.56
N ALA A 598 -35.23 10.15 13.24
CA ALA A 598 -36.03 10.29 12.02
C ALA A 598 -37.06 11.45 12.08
N GLU A 599 -37.03 12.30 13.12
CA GLU A 599 -37.95 13.42 13.30
C GLU A 599 -39.46 13.06 13.33
N ASN A 600 -39.78 11.78 13.53
CA ASN A 600 -41.13 11.25 13.39
C ASN A 600 -41.96 11.50 14.66
N ILE A 601 -42.71 12.61 14.66
CA ILE A 601 -43.49 13.08 15.82
C ILE A 601 -44.63 12.11 16.21
N THR A 602 -45.27 11.44 15.25
CA THR A 602 -46.38 10.52 15.52
C THR A 602 -45.87 9.25 16.19
N MET A 603 -44.85 8.60 15.64
CA MET A 603 -44.23 7.41 16.25
C MET A 603 -43.56 7.75 17.59
N THR A 604 -42.95 8.93 17.73
CA THR A 604 -42.43 9.42 19.03
C THR A 604 -43.54 9.46 20.09
N ARG A 605 -44.73 9.98 19.75
CA ARG A 605 -45.87 10.00 20.68
C ARG A 605 -46.42 8.61 20.97
N MET A 606 -46.48 7.74 19.96
CA MET A 606 -46.94 6.36 20.09
C MET A 606 -46.06 5.57 21.07
N LEU A 607 -44.74 5.53 20.85
CA LEU A 607 -43.78 4.83 21.72
C LEU A 607 -43.76 5.40 23.15
N LEU A 608 -43.81 6.73 23.32
CA LEU A 608 -43.90 7.35 24.65
C LEU A 608 -45.23 7.08 25.37
N SER A 609 -46.29 6.73 24.64
CA SER A 609 -47.59 6.35 25.21
C SER A 609 -47.64 4.86 25.56
N ALA A 610 -46.93 4.02 24.79
CA ALA A 610 -46.70 2.60 25.05
C ALA A 610 -45.65 2.33 26.16
N GLY A 611 -45.10 3.36 26.81
CA GLY A 611 -44.18 3.20 27.95
C GLY A 611 -42.68 3.15 27.60
N ALA A 612 -42.27 3.72 26.46
CA ALA A 612 -40.86 3.88 26.14
C ALA A 612 -40.11 4.69 27.21
N HIS A 613 -38.98 4.17 27.69
CA HIS A 613 -38.11 4.80 28.68
C HIS A 613 -37.37 5.99 28.05
N ILE A 614 -37.68 7.20 28.56
CA ILE A 614 -37.33 8.46 27.91
C ILE A 614 -35.81 8.76 27.89
N ASP A 615 -35.10 8.37 28.95
CA ASP A 615 -33.64 8.57 29.12
C ASP A 615 -32.84 7.26 29.00
N GLU A 616 -33.40 6.25 28.34
CA GLU A 616 -32.78 4.94 28.16
C GLU A 616 -31.45 5.00 27.40
N ARG A 617 -30.50 4.12 27.78
CA ARG A 617 -29.17 4.02 27.15
C ARG A 617 -28.64 2.58 27.15
N PRO A 618 -27.88 2.17 26.11
CA PRO A 618 -27.11 0.93 26.13
C PRO A 618 -26.14 0.89 27.34
N GLU A 619 -26.25 -0.16 28.14
CA GLU A 619 -25.57 -0.35 29.44
C GLU A 619 -25.59 0.88 30.40
N GLY A 620 -26.57 1.79 30.26
CA GLY A 620 -26.71 2.98 31.11
C GLY A 620 -25.66 4.09 30.93
N LYS A 621 -24.59 3.88 30.14
CA LYS A 621 -23.45 4.81 30.01
C LYS A 621 -22.98 5.09 28.58
N TYR A 622 -23.41 4.28 27.61
CA TYR A 622 -23.04 4.43 26.20
C TYR A 622 -24.13 5.18 25.42
N GLY A 623 -23.76 5.77 24.27
CA GLY A 623 -24.68 6.47 23.38
C GLY A 623 -25.31 7.73 23.99
N HIS A 624 -26.45 8.14 23.40
CA HIS A 624 -27.19 9.35 23.71
C HIS A 624 -28.60 9.02 24.24
N THR A 625 -29.21 9.89 25.07
CA THR A 625 -30.66 9.80 25.34
C THR A 625 -31.48 10.33 24.17
N ALA A 626 -32.80 10.06 24.15
CA ALA A 626 -33.70 10.62 23.14
C ALA A 626 -33.62 12.15 23.08
N LEU A 627 -33.53 12.84 24.24
CA LEU A 627 -33.39 14.30 24.29
C LEU A 627 -32.06 14.81 23.73
N GLN A 628 -30.97 14.06 23.93
CA GLN A 628 -29.68 14.40 23.35
C GLN A 628 -29.70 14.23 21.82
N ILE A 629 -30.40 13.22 21.30
CA ILE A 629 -30.59 13.02 19.86
C ILE A 629 -31.49 14.12 19.27
N SER A 630 -32.61 14.48 19.91
CA SER A 630 -33.48 15.56 19.41
C SER A 630 -32.75 16.91 19.36
N ALA A 631 -31.81 17.14 20.28
CA ALA A 631 -30.93 18.29 20.27
C ALA A 631 -29.82 18.21 19.19
N MET A 632 -29.33 17.01 18.85
CA MET A 632 -28.38 16.81 17.74
C MET A 632 -29.05 16.99 16.37
N VAL A 633 -30.33 16.65 16.23
CA VAL A 633 -31.10 16.84 14.99
C VAL A 633 -31.66 18.27 14.88
N GLY A 634 -31.94 18.94 16.00
CA GLY A 634 -32.46 20.31 16.02
C GLY A 634 -34.00 20.40 16.03
N ASN A 635 -34.71 19.28 16.16
CA ASN A 635 -36.17 19.29 16.15
C ASN A 635 -36.75 19.88 17.46
N LYS A 636 -37.15 21.15 17.40
CA LYS A 636 -37.78 21.87 18.53
C LYS A 636 -39.04 21.19 19.07
N ARG A 637 -39.88 20.63 18.21
CA ARG A 637 -41.19 20.08 18.59
C ARG A 637 -41.05 18.75 19.33
N ILE A 638 -40.13 17.89 18.91
CA ILE A 638 -39.79 16.65 19.61
C ILE A 638 -39.06 16.96 20.92
N THR A 639 -38.09 17.88 20.91
CA THR A 639 -37.40 18.33 22.12
C THR A 639 -38.40 18.79 23.19
N GLU A 640 -39.38 19.60 22.81
CA GLU A 640 -40.41 20.09 23.73
C GLU A 640 -41.38 18.99 24.20
N ILE A 641 -41.68 17.98 23.37
CA ILE A 641 -42.45 16.80 23.78
C ILE A 641 -41.69 15.99 24.83
N LEU A 642 -40.39 15.75 24.62
CA LEU A 642 -39.55 14.98 25.52
C LEU A 642 -39.38 15.69 26.87
N LEU A 643 -39.09 16.99 26.88
CA LEU A 643 -39.00 17.80 28.09
C LEU A 643 -40.33 17.81 28.87
N ARG A 644 -41.48 17.99 28.19
CA ARG A 644 -42.81 17.92 28.82
C ARG A 644 -43.17 16.53 29.35
N LYS A 645 -42.54 15.46 28.84
CA LYS A 645 -42.67 14.08 29.32
C LYS A 645 -41.65 13.70 30.39
N GLY A 646 -40.81 14.65 30.83
CA GLY A 646 -39.92 14.47 31.98
C GLY A 646 -38.49 14.00 31.65
N ALA A 647 -38.02 14.18 30.41
CA ALA A 647 -36.63 13.88 30.04
C ALA A 647 -35.62 14.71 30.85
N ASP A 648 -34.54 14.08 31.32
CA ASP A 648 -33.47 14.77 32.04
C ASP A 648 -32.64 15.69 31.12
N VAL A 649 -32.93 16.99 31.22
CA VAL A 649 -32.21 18.08 30.52
C VAL A 649 -30.71 18.09 30.80
N ASN A 650 -30.29 17.55 31.95
CA ASN A 650 -28.90 17.51 32.41
C ASN A 650 -28.27 16.11 32.33
N ALA A 651 -28.89 15.18 31.58
CA ALA A 651 -28.38 13.83 31.38
C ALA A 651 -26.90 13.89 30.93
N PRO A 652 -25.97 13.17 31.60
CA PRO A 652 -24.53 13.32 31.41
C PRO A 652 -24.12 12.89 29.99
N ALA A 653 -23.03 13.44 29.46
CA ALA A 653 -22.48 12.98 28.19
C ALA A 653 -22.16 11.47 28.24
N GLY A 654 -22.44 10.74 27.15
CA GLY A 654 -21.99 9.35 26.97
C GLY A 654 -20.46 9.24 26.95
N VAL A 655 -19.92 8.06 27.27
CA VAL A 655 -18.46 7.87 27.49
C VAL A 655 -17.61 8.21 26.25
N TYR A 656 -18.06 7.84 25.06
CA TYR A 656 -17.37 8.04 23.77
C TYR A 656 -18.12 9.08 22.95
N CYS A 657 -17.47 10.19 22.61
CA CYS A 657 -17.97 11.28 21.76
C CYS A 657 -19.36 11.83 22.17
N GLY A 658 -19.76 11.56 23.41
CA GLY A 658 -21.06 11.92 23.96
C GLY A 658 -21.19 13.42 24.16
N ARG A 659 -22.43 13.89 24.11
CA ARG A 659 -22.80 15.29 24.30
C ARG A 659 -23.97 15.35 25.28
N THR A 660 -23.98 16.34 26.17
CA THR A 660 -25.22 16.75 26.85
C THR A 660 -26.19 17.35 25.82
N ALA A 661 -27.48 17.48 26.15
CA ALA A 661 -28.45 18.06 25.23
C ALA A 661 -28.04 19.48 24.80
N LEU A 662 -27.48 20.28 25.72
CA LEU A 662 -26.98 21.61 25.43
C LEU A 662 -25.72 21.62 24.54
N GLN A 663 -24.78 20.70 24.77
CA GLN A 663 -23.60 20.53 23.90
C GLN A 663 -24.01 20.09 22.49
N ALA A 664 -25.06 19.28 22.34
CA ALA A 664 -25.63 18.90 21.05
C ALA A 664 -26.31 20.07 20.33
N ALA A 665 -27.19 20.80 21.02
CA ALA A 665 -27.91 21.94 20.43
C ALA A 665 -26.98 23.09 20.01
N ALA A 666 -25.81 23.22 20.62
CA ALA A 666 -24.81 24.24 20.28
C ALA A 666 -24.28 24.14 18.84
N ILE A 667 -24.39 22.97 18.19
CA ILE A 667 -23.96 22.75 16.80
C ILE A 667 -24.79 23.58 15.81
N HIS A 668 -26.07 23.83 16.11
CA HIS A 668 -27.02 24.42 15.15
C HIS A 668 -27.03 25.94 15.18
N SER A 669 -26.97 26.57 14.00
CA SER A 669 -27.17 28.01 13.85
C SER A 669 -28.57 28.46 14.29
N ASP A 670 -29.59 27.58 14.23
CA ASP A 670 -30.88 27.81 14.88
C ASP A 670 -30.75 27.61 16.41
N THR A 671 -30.65 28.73 17.12
CA THR A 671 -30.50 28.75 18.58
C THR A 671 -31.81 28.53 19.34
N THR A 672 -32.93 28.19 18.68
CA THR A 672 -34.21 27.94 19.37
C THR A 672 -34.16 26.74 20.30
N VAL A 673 -33.59 25.60 19.87
CA VAL A 673 -33.42 24.41 20.71
C VAL A 673 -32.46 24.69 21.87
N LEU A 674 -31.35 25.37 21.60
CA LEU A 674 -30.39 25.83 22.60
C LEU A 674 -31.09 26.69 23.68
N SER A 675 -31.91 27.64 23.26
CA SER A 675 -32.70 28.52 24.13
C SER A 675 -33.78 27.79 24.93
N ILE A 676 -34.45 26.78 24.34
CA ILE A 676 -35.41 25.93 25.04
C ILE A 676 -34.71 25.17 26.17
N LEU A 677 -33.58 24.52 25.88
CA LEU A 677 -32.82 23.76 26.88
C LEU A 677 -32.32 24.65 28.03
N LEU A 678 -31.81 25.85 27.75
CA LEU A 678 -31.41 26.82 28.77
C LEU A 678 -32.59 27.24 29.66
N ARG A 679 -33.76 27.53 29.07
CA ARG A 679 -35.00 27.85 29.83
C ARG A 679 -35.46 26.70 30.73
N HIS A 680 -35.20 25.46 30.32
CA HIS A 680 -35.50 24.26 31.10
C HIS A 680 -34.39 23.90 32.12
N GLY A 681 -33.35 24.73 32.31
CA GLY A 681 -32.33 24.55 33.34
C GLY A 681 -31.12 23.70 32.93
N ALA A 682 -30.80 23.66 31.62
CA ALA A 682 -29.59 23.01 31.14
C ALA A 682 -28.30 23.64 31.70
N GLY A 683 -27.41 22.81 32.25
CA GLY A 683 -26.15 23.22 32.83
C GLY A 683 -25.13 23.65 31.77
N VAL A 684 -24.96 24.96 31.60
CA VAL A 684 -24.04 25.59 30.63
C VAL A 684 -22.61 25.03 30.68
N ASN A 685 -22.11 24.81 31.90
CA ASN A 685 -20.75 24.37 32.18
C ASN A 685 -20.63 22.86 32.45
N SER A 686 -21.61 22.07 31.98
CA SER A 686 -21.61 20.61 32.08
C SER A 686 -20.34 19.99 31.50
N PRO A 687 -19.82 18.90 32.11
CA PRO A 687 -18.59 18.27 31.64
C PRO A 687 -18.71 17.73 30.20
N PRO A 688 -17.64 17.83 29.40
CA PRO A 688 -17.53 17.11 28.13
C PRO A 688 -17.33 15.60 28.36
N ALA A 689 -17.51 14.79 27.32
CA ALA A 689 -17.14 13.37 27.32
C ALA A 689 -15.64 13.14 27.56
N LEU A 690 -15.27 11.93 28.01
CA LEU A 690 -13.90 11.57 28.40
C LEU A 690 -12.91 11.50 27.23
N ARG A 691 -13.40 11.27 26.00
CA ARG A 691 -12.63 11.27 24.76
C ARG A 691 -13.26 12.27 23.79
N GLU A 692 -12.44 13.16 23.23
CA GLU A 692 -12.80 14.14 22.19
C GLU A 692 -13.97 15.07 22.54
N GLY A 693 -14.36 15.15 23.81
CA GLY A 693 -15.50 15.94 24.26
C GLY A 693 -15.19 17.44 24.26
N LYS A 694 -16.10 18.23 23.69
CA LYS A 694 -16.10 19.70 23.70
C LYS A 694 -17.17 20.22 24.67
N THR A 695 -16.96 21.38 25.28
CA THR A 695 -18.02 22.08 26.02
C THR A 695 -19.05 22.68 25.07
N ALA A 696 -20.19 23.16 25.59
CA ALA A 696 -21.21 23.79 24.75
C ALA A 696 -20.65 25.01 24.00
N LEU A 697 -19.85 25.84 24.68
CA LEU A 697 -19.18 26.99 24.08
C LEU A 697 -18.19 26.56 22.98
N GLN A 698 -17.32 25.59 23.24
CA GLN A 698 -16.38 25.07 22.23
C GLN A 698 -17.11 24.47 21.02
N THR A 699 -18.27 23.84 21.23
CA THR A 699 -19.07 23.24 20.16
C THR A 699 -19.73 24.32 19.30
N ALA A 700 -20.31 25.36 19.91
CA ALA A 700 -20.85 26.51 19.18
C ALA A 700 -19.78 27.24 18.37
N VAL A 701 -18.59 27.42 18.94
CA VAL A 701 -17.45 28.01 18.23
C VAL A 701 -17.03 27.14 17.04
N ALA A 702 -16.82 25.83 17.24
CA ALA A 702 -16.40 24.92 16.18
C ALA A 702 -17.41 24.84 15.02
N ALA A 703 -18.70 25.06 15.29
CA ALA A 703 -19.76 25.13 14.30
C ALA A 703 -19.94 26.52 13.65
N GLY A 704 -19.18 27.54 14.05
CA GLY A 704 -19.34 28.92 13.54
C GLY A 704 -20.62 29.62 14.01
N ASN A 705 -21.25 29.15 15.07
CA ASN A 705 -22.54 29.65 15.56
C ASN A 705 -22.37 30.90 16.44
N SER A 706 -22.22 32.09 15.84
CA SER A 706 -21.92 33.32 16.58
C SER A 706 -23.03 33.74 17.56
N GLU A 707 -24.30 33.52 17.22
CA GLU A 707 -25.42 33.80 18.14
C GLU A 707 -25.52 32.75 19.25
N GLY A 708 -25.23 31.47 18.98
CA GLY A 708 -25.11 30.45 20.02
C GLY A 708 -23.95 30.73 20.98
N VAL A 709 -22.82 31.23 20.46
CA VAL A 709 -21.70 31.72 21.29
C VAL A 709 -22.15 32.90 22.16
N ARG A 710 -22.86 33.89 21.62
CA ARG A 710 -23.42 35.02 22.40
C ARG A 710 -24.33 34.53 23.53
N ILE A 711 -25.32 33.71 23.22
CA ILE A 711 -26.28 33.16 24.19
C ILE A 711 -25.58 32.36 25.29
N LEU A 712 -24.57 31.56 24.95
CA LEU A 712 -23.80 30.78 25.94
C LEU A 712 -22.92 31.67 26.82
N LEU A 713 -22.29 32.72 26.27
CA LEU A 713 -21.52 33.69 27.04
C LEU A 713 -22.42 34.51 27.99
N ASP A 714 -23.59 34.95 27.52
CA ASP A 714 -24.61 35.63 28.35
C ASP A 714 -25.18 34.70 29.43
N ALA A 715 -25.27 33.39 29.15
CA ALA A 715 -25.57 32.34 30.13
C ALA A 715 -24.36 31.94 31.00
N ASN A 716 -23.29 32.74 31.00
CA ASN A 716 -22.12 32.63 31.87
C ASN A 716 -21.28 31.34 31.64
N ALA A 717 -21.11 30.95 30.37
CA ALA A 717 -20.23 29.86 29.96
C ALA A 717 -18.75 30.12 30.31
N ALA A 718 -18.07 29.06 30.74
CA ALA A 718 -16.65 29.07 31.07
C ALA A 718 -15.80 29.13 29.79
N VAL A 719 -15.25 30.33 29.52
CA VAL A 719 -14.39 30.58 28.35
C VAL A 719 -13.06 29.84 28.44
N ASN A 720 -12.49 29.78 29.65
CA ASN A 720 -11.20 29.16 29.95
C ASN A 720 -11.41 27.84 30.68
N THR A 721 -11.55 26.75 29.92
CA THR A 721 -11.73 25.39 30.44
C THR A 721 -10.38 24.71 30.74
N ASN A 722 -10.38 23.74 31.65
CA ASN A 722 -9.17 22.97 31.96
C ASN A 722 -8.77 22.08 30.75
N LEU A 723 -7.60 22.37 30.19
CA LEU A 723 -6.99 21.71 29.02
C LEU A 723 -7.01 20.18 29.09
N ILE A 724 -6.84 19.60 30.28
CA ILE A 724 -6.82 18.12 30.47
C ILE A 724 -8.17 17.50 30.08
N ARG A 725 -9.28 18.22 30.28
CA ARG A 725 -10.65 17.73 30.00
C ARG A 725 -11.12 17.94 28.57
N THR A 726 -10.39 18.72 27.75
CA THR A 726 -10.76 19.07 26.38
C THR A 726 -9.63 18.73 25.39
N ALA A 727 -8.76 17.78 25.76
CA ALA A 727 -7.59 17.35 24.98
C ALA A 727 -6.71 18.53 24.50
N GLY A 728 -6.45 19.50 25.37
CA GLY A 728 -5.67 20.70 25.07
C GLY A 728 -6.44 21.80 24.33
N VAL A 729 -7.60 21.50 23.73
CA VAL A 729 -8.29 22.49 22.89
C VAL A 729 -8.97 23.56 23.76
N THR A 730 -8.77 24.84 23.43
CA THR A 730 -9.52 25.98 24.01
C THR A 730 -10.54 26.50 22.99
N ALA A 731 -11.58 27.21 23.46
CA ALA A 731 -12.53 27.86 22.56
C ALA A 731 -11.85 28.85 21.59
N LEU A 732 -10.74 29.49 21.99
CA LEU A 732 -10.02 30.40 21.10
C LEU A 732 -9.27 29.67 19.97
N HIS A 733 -8.75 28.46 20.20
CA HIS A 733 -8.13 27.66 19.12
C HIS A 733 -9.17 27.23 18.07
N GLU A 734 -10.32 26.74 18.51
CA GLU A 734 -11.44 26.37 17.62
C GLU A 734 -11.82 27.57 16.74
N ALA A 735 -11.92 28.76 17.33
CA ALA A 735 -12.29 29.98 16.59
C ALA A 735 -11.27 30.34 15.50
N VAL A 736 -9.97 30.16 15.75
CA VAL A 736 -8.91 30.44 14.76
C VAL A 736 -8.95 29.44 13.59
N GLN A 737 -9.48 28.23 13.77
CA GLN A 737 -9.59 27.24 12.68
C GLN A 737 -10.85 27.40 11.80
N ILE A 738 -11.77 28.31 12.15
CA ILE A 738 -12.96 28.59 11.32
C ILE A 738 -12.54 29.13 9.96
N THR A 739 -13.07 28.56 8.88
CA THR A 739 -12.73 28.91 7.49
C THR A 739 -13.25 30.30 7.10
N ASP A 740 -14.52 30.60 7.41
CA ASP A 740 -15.15 31.91 7.19
C ASP A 740 -14.50 32.98 8.07
N SER A 741 -13.85 33.96 7.43
CA SER A 741 -13.13 35.03 8.11
C SER A 741 -14.05 36.03 8.82
N THR A 742 -15.31 36.19 8.40
CA THR A 742 -16.27 37.10 9.04
C THR A 742 -16.78 36.51 10.36
N ILE A 743 -17.20 35.25 10.32
CA ILE A 743 -17.66 34.49 11.49
C ILE A 743 -16.49 34.28 12.47
N ARG A 744 -15.30 33.90 11.97
CA ARG A 744 -14.06 33.84 12.75
C ARG A 744 -13.81 35.14 13.51
N ASN A 745 -13.86 36.28 12.81
CA ASN A 745 -13.60 37.58 13.40
C ASN A 745 -14.63 37.99 14.46
N GLU A 746 -15.93 37.71 14.25
CA GLU A 746 -16.96 37.96 15.26
C GLU A 746 -16.75 37.08 16.50
N ILE A 747 -16.60 35.76 16.32
CA ILE A 747 -16.47 34.81 17.43
C ILE A 747 -15.18 35.05 18.23
N VAL A 748 -14.05 35.29 17.56
CA VAL A 748 -12.80 35.69 18.24
C VAL A 748 -13.00 36.99 19.02
N HIS A 749 -13.73 37.98 18.48
CA HIS A 749 -14.01 39.22 19.21
C HIS A 749 -14.87 38.98 20.46
N LEU A 750 -15.90 38.13 20.38
CA LEU A 750 -16.74 37.74 21.52
C LEU A 750 -15.91 37.01 22.61
N LEU A 751 -15.10 36.03 22.22
CA LEU A 751 -14.25 35.26 23.13
C LEU A 751 -13.18 36.14 23.82
N LEU A 752 -12.51 37.02 23.08
CA LEU A 752 -11.51 37.95 23.63
C LEU A 752 -12.15 39.04 24.50
N ARG A 753 -13.41 39.40 24.26
CA ARG A 753 -14.19 40.28 25.16
C ARG A 753 -14.58 39.57 26.46
N ALA A 754 -14.87 38.27 26.39
CA ALA A 754 -15.19 37.42 27.55
C ALA A 754 -13.95 36.88 28.30
N GLY A 755 -12.74 37.33 27.94
CA GLY A 755 -11.50 37.02 28.67
C GLY A 755 -10.86 35.68 28.30
N ALA A 756 -11.01 35.20 27.06
CA ALA A 756 -10.31 34.01 26.57
C ALA A 756 -8.79 34.14 26.70
N ASN A 757 -8.14 33.09 27.22
CA ASN A 757 -6.69 33.01 27.35
C ASN A 757 -6.02 32.94 25.96
N THR A 758 -5.20 33.94 25.64
CA THR A 758 -4.39 34.03 24.42
C THR A 758 -3.15 33.16 24.42
N GLU A 759 -2.78 32.56 25.56
CA GLU A 759 -1.57 31.72 25.74
C GLU A 759 -1.90 30.25 26.07
N GLY A 760 -3.13 29.80 25.79
CA GLY A 760 -3.44 28.37 25.85
C GLY A 760 -2.59 27.59 24.84
N LEU A 761 -2.24 26.34 25.15
CA LEU A 761 -1.57 25.43 24.21
C LEU A 761 -2.50 24.28 23.84
N ASP A 762 -2.63 24.00 22.54
CA ASP A 762 -3.36 22.84 22.03
C ASP A 762 -2.57 21.51 22.12
N TYR A 763 -3.17 20.40 21.67
CA TYR A 763 -2.53 19.07 21.68
C TYR A 763 -1.28 18.98 20.79
N THR A 764 -1.16 19.88 19.80
CA THR A 764 0.02 20.07 18.94
C THR A 764 0.98 21.15 19.46
N GLN A 765 0.74 21.67 20.68
CA GLN A 765 1.49 22.75 21.33
C GLN A 765 1.55 24.04 20.49
N TYR A 766 0.48 24.33 19.74
CA TYR A 766 0.24 25.65 19.16
C TYR A 766 -0.42 26.54 20.20
N ASP A 767 -0.09 27.83 20.15
CA ASP A 767 -0.94 28.89 20.66
C ASP A 767 -1.82 29.45 19.52
N PRO A 768 -2.80 30.31 19.84
CA PRO A 768 -3.65 30.96 18.83
C PRO A 768 -2.86 31.87 17.87
N LEU A 769 -1.70 32.40 18.28
CA LEU A 769 -0.90 33.34 17.50
C LEU A 769 -0.13 32.64 16.38
N HIS A 770 0.52 31.50 16.65
CA HIS A 770 1.17 30.65 15.65
C HIS A 770 0.15 30.17 14.60
N ALA A 771 -1.07 29.83 15.03
CA ALA A 771 -2.13 29.43 14.10
C ALA A 771 -2.55 30.58 13.16
N ALA A 772 -2.77 31.79 13.68
CA ALA A 772 -3.08 32.96 12.86
C ALA A 772 -1.94 33.35 11.89
N VAL A 773 -0.70 33.34 12.36
CA VAL A 773 0.50 33.65 11.56
C VAL A 773 0.76 32.57 10.49
N ARG A 774 0.53 31.30 10.80
CA ARG A 774 0.59 30.19 9.83
C ARG A 774 -0.42 30.38 8.69
N GLN A 775 -1.63 30.83 9.00
CA GLN A 775 -2.68 31.08 8.01
C GLN A 775 -2.43 32.34 7.16
N GLY A 776 -1.66 33.31 7.66
CA GLY A 776 -1.48 34.61 7.01
C GLY A 776 -2.49 35.69 7.40
N ASP A 777 -3.24 35.49 8.50
CA ASP A 777 -4.35 36.40 8.87
C ASP A 777 -3.85 37.64 9.61
N LEU A 778 -3.54 38.69 8.83
CA LEU A 778 -3.09 40.01 9.31
C LEU A 778 -4.04 40.64 10.34
N GLU A 779 -5.36 40.49 10.18
CA GLU A 779 -6.34 41.09 11.10
C GLU A 779 -6.39 40.34 12.43
N LEU A 780 -6.45 39.01 12.36
CA LEU A 780 -6.51 38.14 13.52
C LEU A 780 -5.23 38.23 14.34
N THR A 781 -4.06 38.18 13.70
CA THR A 781 -2.76 38.41 14.35
C THR A 781 -2.74 39.76 15.06
N ARG A 782 -3.20 40.84 14.40
CA ARG A 782 -3.28 42.18 15.02
C ARG A 782 -4.27 42.23 16.19
N LYS A 783 -5.41 41.53 16.11
CA LYS A 783 -6.41 41.45 17.19
C LYS A 783 -5.88 40.70 18.42
N LEU A 784 -5.19 39.58 18.22
CA LEU A 784 -4.56 38.79 19.29
C LEU A 784 -3.45 39.58 19.99
N LEU A 785 -2.52 40.18 19.24
CA LEU A 785 -1.41 40.98 19.80
C LEU A 785 -1.93 42.20 20.59
N LYS A 786 -2.92 42.93 20.06
CA LYS A 786 -3.59 44.04 20.78
C LYS A 786 -4.30 43.62 22.06
N LYS A 787 -4.61 42.33 22.22
CA LYS A 787 -5.23 41.76 23.43
C LYS A 787 -4.23 41.11 24.40
N GLY A 788 -2.92 41.25 24.13
CA GLY A 788 -1.86 40.79 25.02
C GLY A 788 -1.32 39.40 24.70
N ALA A 789 -1.59 38.85 23.51
CA ALA A 789 -0.86 37.66 23.05
C ALA A 789 0.65 37.97 22.97
N ASN A 790 1.47 37.13 23.61
CA ASN A 790 2.91 37.30 23.62
C ASN A 790 3.51 37.09 22.22
N ALA A 791 4.19 38.10 21.66
CA ALA A 791 4.82 38.00 20.35
C ALA A 791 6.01 37.01 20.30
N ASN A 792 6.54 36.63 21.48
CA ASN A 792 7.73 35.81 21.69
C ASN A 792 7.42 34.45 22.30
N VAL A 793 6.32 33.81 21.88
CA VAL A 793 6.04 32.42 22.29
C VAL A 793 7.13 31.48 21.74
N GLY A 794 7.46 30.47 22.54
CA GLY A 794 8.44 29.44 22.19
C GLY A 794 8.03 28.60 20.98
N PHE A 795 8.95 27.74 20.54
CA PHE A 795 8.81 26.95 19.31
C PHE A 795 7.57 26.03 19.33
N CYS A 796 6.75 26.11 18.28
CA CYS A 796 5.65 25.16 18.05
C CYS A 796 6.15 23.76 17.65
N ALA A 797 5.41 22.69 17.99
CA ALA A 797 5.96 21.33 17.89
C ALA A 797 6.19 20.81 16.45
N GLN A 798 5.42 21.24 15.45
CA GLN A 798 5.58 20.74 14.07
C GLN A 798 6.65 21.50 13.28
N ALA A 799 6.61 22.83 13.28
CA ALA A 799 7.56 23.64 12.51
C ALA A 799 8.85 23.95 13.28
N SER A 800 8.84 23.83 14.61
CA SER A 800 9.93 24.27 15.49
C SER A 800 10.29 25.77 15.34
N LEU A 801 9.40 26.61 14.81
CA LEU A 801 9.63 28.05 14.62
C LEU A 801 8.80 28.87 15.62
N THR A 802 9.28 30.07 15.95
CA THR A 802 8.50 31.13 16.61
C THR A 802 7.55 31.84 15.61
N PRO A 803 6.59 32.67 16.05
CA PRO A 803 5.70 33.40 15.14
C PRO A 803 6.46 34.28 14.15
N LEU A 804 7.50 35.02 14.59
CA LEU A 804 8.31 35.86 13.70
C LEU A 804 9.09 35.02 12.69
N GLN A 805 9.72 33.93 13.13
CA GLN A 805 10.44 33.01 12.23
C GLN A 805 9.49 32.38 11.18
N GLN A 806 8.25 32.06 11.56
CA GLN A 806 7.23 31.53 10.68
C GLN A 806 6.71 32.56 9.66
N ALA A 807 6.58 33.83 10.05
CA ALA A 807 6.25 34.94 9.14
C ALA A 807 7.38 35.20 8.13
N SER A 808 8.63 35.24 8.61
CA SER A 808 9.83 35.38 7.76
C SER A 808 9.97 34.25 6.74
N ALA A 809 9.74 32.99 7.14
CA ALA A 809 9.77 31.84 6.23
C ALA A 809 8.70 31.89 5.12
N ARG A 810 7.61 32.67 5.32
CA ARG A 810 6.55 32.89 4.34
C ARG A 810 6.80 34.11 3.42
N GLY A 811 7.77 34.97 3.75
CA GLY A 811 7.98 36.23 3.05
C GLY A 811 6.88 37.28 3.30
N ASP A 812 6.06 37.09 4.34
CA ASP A 812 4.91 37.95 4.64
C ASP A 812 5.37 39.23 5.36
N GLU A 813 5.69 40.25 4.54
CA GLU A 813 6.15 41.56 4.99
C GLU A 813 5.23 42.21 6.04
N ASP A 814 3.91 42.16 5.85
CA ASP A 814 2.98 42.82 6.76
C ASP A 814 2.81 42.06 8.08
N LEU A 815 2.86 40.71 8.07
CA LEU A 815 2.97 39.94 9.31
C LEU A 815 4.28 40.26 10.06
N VAL A 816 5.42 40.35 9.37
CA VAL A 816 6.71 40.70 9.97
C VAL A 816 6.64 42.09 10.62
N ARG A 817 6.12 43.11 9.91
CA ARG A 817 5.89 44.46 10.46
C ARG A 817 4.98 44.45 11.69
N ILE A 818 3.87 43.70 11.64
CA ILE A 818 2.91 43.58 12.75
C ILE A 818 3.57 42.95 13.97
N LEU A 819 4.31 41.86 13.82
CA LEU A 819 4.95 41.14 14.92
C LEU A 819 6.05 41.98 15.57
N ILE A 820 6.95 42.57 14.78
CA ILE A 820 8.01 43.47 15.28
C ILE A 820 7.40 44.68 15.99
N GLY A 821 6.35 45.29 15.41
CA GLY A 821 5.63 46.42 16.00
C GLY A 821 4.91 46.12 17.33
N HIS A 822 4.74 44.84 17.69
CA HIS A 822 4.22 44.41 19.00
C HIS A 822 5.29 43.70 19.85
N GLY A 823 6.57 43.92 19.57
CA GLY A 823 7.69 43.49 20.43
C GLY A 823 8.24 42.09 20.16
N ALA A 824 8.05 41.53 18.97
CA ALA A 824 8.73 40.30 18.58
C ALA A 824 10.26 40.49 18.52
N ASP A 825 11.02 39.57 19.12
CA ASP A 825 12.47 39.57 19.14
C ASP A 825 13.01 39.12 17.77
N VAL A 826 13.48 40.10 17.00
CA VAL A 826 14.14 39.93 15.70
C VAL A 826 15.34 38.98 15.78
N ASN A 827 15.99 38.90 16.94
CA ASN A 827 17.15 38.05 17.22
C ASN A 827 16.81 36.86 18.13
N GLY A 828 15.52 36.48 18.19
CA GLY A 828 15.03 35.36 18.98
C GLY A 828 15.77 34.05 18.69
N PRO A 829 15.88 33.16 19.70
CA PRO A 829 16.81 32.04 19.65
C PRO A 829 16.53 31.09 18.47
N PRO A 830 17.58 30.54 17.86
CA PRO A 830 17.44 29.60 16.75
C PRO A 830 16.82 28.28 17.22
N CYS A 831 16.05 27.63 16.34
CA CYS A 831 15.38 26.38 16.65
C CYS A 831 16.35 25.18 16.77
N ARG A 832 16.02 24.21 17.64
CA ARG A 832 16.91 23.06 17.93
C ARG A 832 17.19 22.15 16.73
N SER A 833 16.23 22.03 15.81
CA SER A 833 16.25 21.08 14.69
C SER A 833 16.75 21.66 13.37
N GLY A 834 17.01 22.97 13.29
CA GLY A 834 17.43 23.63 12.06
C GLY A 834 18.18 24.95 12.20
N GLY A 835 18.32 25.51 13.41
CA GLY A 835 19.20 26.65 13.67
C GLY A 835 18.75 28.01 13.15
N ARG A 836 17.47 28.17 12.82
CA ARG A 836 16.97 29.33 12.08
C ARG A 836 16.60 30.50 12.99
N THR A 837 17.30 31.61 12.86
CA THR A 837 16.80 32.95 13.21
C THR A 837 15.74 33.42 12.21
N ALA A 838 15.03 34.52 12.51
CA ALA A 838 14.08 35.12 11.58
C ALA A 838 14.75 35.54 10.25
N LEU A 839 16.00 36.00 10.29
CA LEU A 839 16.78 36.37 9.10
C LEU A 839 17.17 35.13 8.27
N GLN A 840 17.68 34.07 8.89
CA GLN A 840 17.97 32.80 8.18
C GLN A 840 16.71 32.24 7.53
N ALA A 841 15.57 32.25 8.23
CA ALA A 841 14.30 31.77 7.69
C ALA A 841 13.82 32.54 6.44
N ALA A 842 14.01 33.86 6.39
CA ALA A 842 13.71 34.65 5.18
C ALA A 842 14.66 34.30 4.02
N VAL A 843 15.96 34.22 4.29
CA VAL A 843 17.01 33.98 3.28
C VAL A 843 16.94 32.57 2.70
N GLU A 844 16.76 31.54 3.52
CA GLU A 844 16.62 30.15 3.07
C GLU A 844 15.38 29.91 2.17
N ASN A 845 14.41 30.84 2.17
CA ASN A 845 13.23 30.78 1.32
C ASN A 845 13.24 31.85 0.21
N GLY A 846 14.36 32.56 0.00
CA GLY A 846 14.53 33.55 -1.08
C GLY A 846 13.80 34.88 -0.88
N HIS A 847 13.33 35.19 0.35
CA HIS A 847 12.47 36.35 0.60
C HIS A 847 13.27 37.63 0.88
N VAL A 848 13.93 38.14 -0.17
CA VAL A 848 14.86 39.29 -0.14
C VAL A 848 14.28 40.53 0.58
N SER A 849 13.03 40.90 0.30
CA SER A 849 12.39 42.09 0.91
C SER A 849 12.20 41.93 2.43
N THR A 850 11.74 40.77 2.90
CA THR A 850 11.68 40.51 4.35
C THR A 850 13.06 40.44 4.99
N ALA A 851 14.08 39.90 4.30
CA ALA A 851 15.45 39.91 4.81
C ALA A 851 15.99 41.35 4.98
N LYS A 852 15.76 42.24 4.01
CA LYS A 852 16.08 43.68 4.11
C LYS A 852 15.36 44.33 5.30
N MET A 853 14.06 44.10 5.46
CA MET A 853 13.26 44.62 6.56
C MET A 853 13.74 44.15 7.94
N LEU A 854 14.14 42.87 8.07
CA LEU A 854 14.70 42.32 9.29
C LEU A 854 16.07 42.96 9.62
N LEU A 855 16.92 43.17 8.60
CA LEU A 855 18.19 43.89 8.75
C LEU A 855 18.01 45.37 9.14
N GLU A 856 16.98 46.05 8.64
CA GLU A 856 16.61 47.40 9.08
C GLU A 856 16.08 47.41 10.52
N SER A 857 15.39 46.33 10.92
CA SER A 857 14.88 46.11 12.28
C SER A 857 15.94 45.57 13.27
N GLY A 858 17.22 45.54 12.88
CA GLY A 858 18.33 45.15 13.77
C GLY A 858 18.60 43.65 13.88
N ALA A 859 18.24 42.84 12.87
CA ALA A 859 18.68 41.45 12.78
C ALA A 859 20.21 41.34 12.67
N LYS A 860 20.81 40.47 13.49
CA LYS A 860 22.24 40.16 13.47
C LYS A 860 22.54 39.16 12.37
N ILE A 861 23.54 39.47 11.54
CA ILE A 861 23.97 38.59 10.44
C ILE A 861 24.83 37.44 11.00
N LYS A 862 25.77 37.76 11.90
CA LYS A 862 26.52 36.77 12.69
C LYS A 862 25.64 36.22 13.83
N SER A 863 24.98 35.09 13.59
CA SER A 863 24.19 34.32 14.56
C SER A 863 24.90 33.02 14.98
N HIS A 864 24.44 32.39 16.07
CA HIS A 864 25.00 31.11 16.53
C HIS A 864 24.52 29.98 15.60
N ARG A 865 25.46 29.23 15.00
CA ARG A 865 25.16 28.00 14.27
C ARG A 865 24.51 26.98 15.21
N ALA A 866 23.50 26.24 14.73
CA ALA A 866 22.95 25.11 15.47
C ALA A 866 23.81 23.84 15.38
N GLU A 867 23.61 22.97 16.36
CA GLU A 867 24.32 21.71 16.54
C GLU A 867 24.10 20.69 15.41
N SER A 868 23.04 20.84 14.60
CA SER A 868 22.76 19.97 13.45
C SER A 868 22.43 20.79 12.20
N ARG A 869 23.19 20.55 11.11
CA ARG A 869 23.11 21.26 9.81
C ARG A 869 23.02 22.80 9.90
N GLY A 870 23.62 23.44 10.91
CA GLY A 870 23.52 24.89 11.13
C GLY A 870 24.24 25.73 10.06
N ILE A 871 23.53 26.07 8.98
CA ILE A 871 23.98 26.94 7.89
C ILE A 871 23.93 28.42 8.34
N SER A 872 24.96 29.20 8.02
CA SER A 872 25.01 30.64 8.31
C SER A 872 24.11 31.44 7.37
N VAL A 873 23.71 32.67 7.74
CA VAL A 873 22.92 33.57 6.86
C VAL A 873 23.59 33.73 5.48
N MET A 874 24.93 33.80 5.48
CA MET A 874 25.74 33.97 4.27
C MET A 874 25.78 32.71 3.40
N GLU A 875 25.90 31.54 4.03
CA GLU A 875 25.87 30.26 3.34
C GLU A 875 24.50 29.98 2.71
N ALA A 876 23.41 30.34 3.39
CA ALA A 876 22.04 30.19 2.87
C ALA A 876 21.81 31.05 1.61
N ALA A 877 22.25 32.32 1.62
CA ALA A 877 22.15 33.17 0.43
C ALA A 877 23.05 32.70 -0.72
N ALA A 878 24.21 32.11 -0.42
CA ALA A 878 25.08 31.50 -1.43
C ALA A 878 24.47 30.23 -2.04
N GLU A 879 23.84 29.37 -1.23
CA GLU A 879 23.09 28.19 -1.70
C GLU A 879 21.93 28.58 -2.62
N LYS A 880 21.18 29.62 -2.26
CA LYS A 880 20.10 30.20 -3.10
C LYS A 880 20.60 31.06 -4.26
N CYS A 881 21.91 31.28 -4.37
CA CYS A 881 22.52 32.11 -5.40
C CYS A 881 22.02 33.56 -5.44
N ASP A 882 21.48 34.07 -4.32
CA ASP A 882 20.92 35.41 -4.18
C ASP A 882 22.03 36.48 -4.16
N GLN A 883 22.48 36.90 -5.36
CA GLN A 883 23.54 37.88 -5.53
C GLN A 883 23.28 39.18 -4.76
N GLU A 884 22.03 39.67 -4.73
CA GLU A 884 21.66 40.90 -4.02
C GLU A 884 21.83 40.76 -2.50
N LEU A 885 21.44 39.62 -1.92
CA LEU A 885 21.61 39.37 -0.49
C LEU A 885 23.08 39.17 -0.11
N VAL A 886 23.83 38.41 -0.92
CA VAL A 886 25.28 38.24 -0.75
C VAL A 886 26.00 39.59 -0.79
N GLN A 887 25.65 40.47 -1.74
CA GLN A 887 26.20 41.82 -1.78
C GLN A 887 25.79 42.65 -0.55
N LEU A 888 24.50 42.64 -0.17
CA LEU A 888 23.99 43.38 1.00
C LEU A 888 24.67 42.95 2.31
N PHE A 889 24.95 41.67 2.49
CA PHE A 889 25.67 41.17 3.67
C PHE A 889 27.15 41.59 3.65
N LEU A 890 27.82 41.57 2.49
CA LEU A 890 29.20 42.05 2.35
C LEU A 890 29.31 43.57 2.53
N ASP A 891 28.32 44.35 2.09
CA ASP A 891 28.29 45.81 2.25
C ASP A 891 28.07 46.23 3.72
N ARG A 892 27.36 45.41 4.52
CA ARG A 892 27.18 45.63 5.97
C ARG A 892 28.30 45.03 6.83
N GLU A 893 28.77 43.83 6.51
CA GLU A 893 29.83 43.11 7.24
C GLU A 893 30.85 42.51 6.23
N PRO A 894 31.85 43.29 5.77
CA PRO A 894 32.80 42.84 4.76
C PRO A 894 33.65 41.62 5.16
N ASP A 895 33.80 41.38 6.46
CA ASP A 895 34.57 40.27 7.02
C ASP A 895 33.74 38.99 7.22
N ILE A 896 32.43 38.99 6.92
CA ILE A 896 31.49 37.90 7.24
C ILE A 896 31.97 36.50 6.79
N ILE A 897 32.49 36.38 5.57
CA ILE A 897 33.05 35.12 5.06
C ILE A 897 34.41 34.84 5.71
N SER A 898 35.30 35.84 5.75
CA SER A 898 36.69 35.65 6.16
C SER A 898 36.88 35.36 7.66
N SER A 899 35.93 35.79 8.50
CA SER A 899 35.95 35.69 9.98
C SER A 899 35.47 34.34 10.52
N ASP A 900 34.62 33.61 9.80
CA ASP A 900 34.15 32.27 10.16
C ASP A 900 34.87 31.20 9.31
N PRO A 901 35.75 30.36 9.88
CA PRO A 901 36.47 29.33 9.13
C PRO A 901 35.59 28.35 8.34
N ILE A 902 34.35 28.09 8.80
CA ILE A 902 33.41 27.19 8.12
C ILE A 902 32.78 27.92 6.93
N THR A 903 32.18 29.10 7.15
CA THR A 903 31.62 29.93 6.05
C THR A 903 32.68 30.19 4.98
N LYS A 904 33.91 30.53 5.39
CA LYS A 904 35.05 30.81 4.51
C LYS A 904 35.26 29.76 3.41
N SER A 905 34.89 28.52 3.67
CA SER A 905 35.40 27.37 2.94
C SER A 905 34.30 26.37 2.55
N GLN A 906 33.08 26.53 3.06
CA GLN A 906 31.90 25.81 2.57
C GLN A 906 31.08 26.64 1.56
N VAL A 907 31.10 27.98 1.65
CA VAL A 907 30.21 28.88 0.87
C VAL A 907 30.31 28.73 -0.65
N ILE A 908 31.51 28.50 -1.19
CA ILE A 908 31.73 28.27 -2.63
C ILE A 908 31.15 26.90 -3.06
N GLY A 909 31.26 25.88 -2.20
CA GLY A 909 30.71 24.56 -2.46
C GLY A 909 29.19 24.60 -2.58
N LEU A 910 28.52 25.24 -1.61
CA LEU A 910 27.08 25.42 -1.60
C LEU A 910 26.57 26.19 -2.83
N ALA A 911 27.25 27.29 -3.20
CA ALA A 911 26.93 28.02 -4.43
C ALA A 911 27.10 27.14 -5.68
N LEU A 912 28.26 26.49 -5.84
CA LEU A 912 28.52 25.62 -6.99
C LEU A 912 27.59 24.39 -7.06
N ASP A 913 26.99 23.99 -5.93
CA ASP A 913 26.02 22.90 -5.89
C ASP A 913 24.64 23.25 -6.45
N SER A 914 24.27 24.53 -6.48
CA SER A 914 23.13 25.02 -7.27
C SER A 914 23.45 25.08 -8.77
N TRP A 915 22.41 24.99 -9.62
CA TRP A 915 22.52 25.23 -11.06
C TRP A 915 22.54 26.73 -11.39
N GLU A 916 21.93 27.56 -10.55
CA GLU A 916 21.73 29.00 -10.73
C GLU A 916 22.95 29.86 -10.35
N CYS A 917 24.00 29.25 -9.80
CA CYS A 917 25.22 29.97 -9.43
C CYS A 917 25.87 30.59 -10.67
N ASP A 918 26.10 31.90 -10.66
CA ASP A 918 26.77 32.62 -11.75
C ASP A 918 28.15 33.17 -11.35
N VAL A 919 28.91 33.62 -12.35
CA VAL A 919 30.28 34.15 -12.16
C VAL A 919 30.32 35.38 -11.24
N PRO A 920 29.43 36.39 -11.34
CA PRO A 920 29.46 37.55 -10.45
C PRO A 920 29.22 37.19 -8.98
N LEU A 921 28.42 36.15 -8.70
CA LEU A 921 28.24 35.61 -7.36
C LEU A 921 29.57 35.04 -6.82
N LEU A 922 30.28 34.22 -7.62
CA LEU A 922 31.59 33.69 -7.24
C LEU A 922 32.61 34.81 -6.99
N GLU A 923 32.64 35.83 -7.85
CA GLU A 923 33.50 37.01 -7.68
C GLU A 923 33.22 37.78 -6.38
N LEU A 924 31.95 37.95 -6.01
CA LEU A 924 31.56 38.53 -4.71
C LEU A 924 32.00 37.66 -3.53
N LEU A 925 31.84 36.34 -3.60
CA LEU A 925 32.29 35.42 -2.55
C LEU A 925 33.82 35.46 -2.39
N PHE A 926 34.59 35.51 -3.48
CA PHE A 926 36.05 35.69 -3.42
C PHE A 926 36.43 37.06 -2.85
N LYS A 927 35.72 38.14 -3.21
CA LYS A 927 35.92 39.48 -2.64
C LYS A 927 35.69 39.52 -1.13
N GLY A 928 34.73 38.75 -0.61
CA GLY A 928 34.51 38.56 0.84
C GLY A 928 35.56 37.67 1.53
N GLY A 929 36.48 37.04 0.78
CA GLY A 929 37.57 36.23 1.30
C GLY A 929 37.30 34.72 1.35
N ALA A 930 36.38 34.21 0.52
CA ALA A 930 36.13 32.78 0.40
C ALA A 930 37.35 32.00 -0.14
N ALA A 931 37.60 30.81 0.40
CA ALA A 931 38.77 29.99 0.13
C ALA A 931 38.53 29.03 -1.05
N VAL A 932 39.18 29.32 -2.17
CA VAL A 932 39.03 28.58 -3.46
C VAL A 932 39.47 27.11 -3.39
N ASN A 933 40.35 26.75 -2.45
CA ASN A 933 41.02 25.45 -2.39
C ASN A 933 40.65 24.58 -1.18
N ASN A 934 39.84 25.09 -0.24
CA ASN A 934 39.51 24.39 1.00
C ASN A 934 38.04 24.00 1.01
N ASN A 935 37.75 22.75 1.36
CA ASN A 935 36.41 22.26 1.70
C ASN A 935 36.54 21.44 2.99
N PRO A 936 36.34 22.02 4.20
CA PRO A 936 36.67 21.38 5.47
C PRO A 936 35.49 20.54 5.94
N GLY A 937 35.38 19.39 5.31
CA GLY A 937 34.39 18.37 5.61
C GLY A 937 34.70 17.16 4.77
N THR A 938 35.35 16.17 5.37
CA THR A 938 35.36 14.74 4.96
C THR A 938 35.39 14.43 3.46
N GLN A 939 36.57 14.13 2.91
CA GLN A 939 36.75 13.52 1.57
C GLN A 939 36.00 14.22 0.43
N SER A 940 35.73 15.52 0.55
CA SER A 940 34.90 16.28 -0.37
C SER A 940 35.66 16.71 -1.62
N LYS A 941 34.90 16.88 -2.70
CA LYS A 941 35.45 17.07 -4.05
C LYS A 941 35.93 18.52 -4.26
N PRO A 942 37.06 18.76 -4.94
CA PRO A 942 37.54 20.11 -5.21
C PRO A 942 36.56 20.92 -6.06
N PHE A 943 36.35 22.19 -5.72
CA PHE A 943 35.44 23.10 -6.43
C PHE A 943 35.73 23.20 -7.93
N LEU A 944 37.01 23.19 -8.32
CA LEU A 944 37.44 23.16 -9.71
C LEU A 944 36.94 21.90 -10.45
N GLN A 945 37.00 20.73 -9.82
CA GLN A 945 36.54 19.48 -10.43
C GLN A 945 35.00 19.44 -10.53
N ILE A 946 34.29 19.98 -9.53
CA ILE A 946 32.82 20.13 -9.56
C ILE A 946 32.39 21.02 -10.73
N ALA A 947 33.04 22.18 -10.91
CA ALA A 947 32.73 23.11 -12.00
C ALA A 947 33.01 22.53 -13.40
N VAL A 948 34.08 21.73 -13.54
CA VAL A 948 34.39 20.98 -14.77
C VAL A 948 33.32 19.93 -15.08
N GLU A 949 32.87 19.16 -14.10
CA GLU A 949 31.85 18.11 -14.30
C GLU A 949 30.45 18.67 -14.58
N ARG A 950 30.17 19.90 -14.14
CA ARG A 950 29.00 20.72 -14.49
C ARG A 950 29.20 21.51 -15.80
N HIS A 951 30.21 21.15 -16.62
CA HIS A 951 30.52 21.75 -17.94
C HIS A 951 30.65 23.29 -17.98
N SER A 952 30.93 23.91 -16.83
CA SER A 952 30.77 25.35 -16.65
C SER A 952 32.07 26.12 -16.93
N PHE A 953 32.44 26.28 -18.21
CA PHE A 953 33.70 26.88 -18.66
C PHE A 953 34.02 28.23 -18.00
N ARG A 954 33.05 29.16 -17.94
CA ARG A 954 33.23 30.47 -17.29
C ARG A 954 33.49 30.37 -15.77
N LYS A 955 32.83 29.43 -15.08
CA LYS A 955 33.05 29.17 -13.64
C LYS A 955 34.46 28.60 -13.40
N VAL A 956 34.92 27.72 -14.28
CA VAL A 956 36.29 27.17 -14.25
C VAL A 956 37.34 28.26 -14.49
N GLN A 957 37.14 29.14 -15.47
CA GLN A 957 38.02 30.31 -15.67
C GLN A 957 38.06 31.21 -14.43
N CYS A 958 36.91 31.51 -13.82
CA CYS A 958 36.79 32.31 -12.61
C CYS A 958 37.56 31.67 -11.43
N LEU A 959 37.32 30.39 -11.15
CA LEU A 959 38.02 29.62 -10.11
C LEU A 959 39.54 29.61 -10.32
N LEU A 960 40.01 29.38 -11.55
CA LEU A 960 41.44 29.41 -11.89
C LEU A 960 42.04 30.81 -11.70
N SER A 961 41.31 31.88 -12.06
CA SER A 961 41.77 33.25 -11.84
C SER A 961 41.84 33.63 -10.36
N ALA A 962 40.99 33.03 -9.52
CA ALA A 962 41.00 33.16 -8.07
C ALA A 962 42.06 32.25 -7.37
N GLY A 963 42.88 31.51 -8.14
CA GLY A 963 43.97 30.69 -7.61
C GLY A 963 43.58 29.25 -7.25
N ALA A 964 42.57 28.66 -7.91
CA ALA A 964 42.28 27.24 -7.78
C ALA A 964 43.49 26.36 -8.17
N ASN A 965 43.82 25.39 -7.33
CA ASN A 965 44.87 24.42 -7.60
C ASN A 965 44.42 23.44 -8.69
N VAL A 966 44.90 23.67 -9.90
CA VAL A 966 44.63 22.85 -11.10
C VAL A 966 44.99 21.36 -10.91
N ASN A 967 45.99 21.08 -10.07
CA ASN A 967 46.53 19.75 -9.78
C ASN A 967 46.06 19.17 -8.44
N HIS A 968 44.99 19.73 -7.84
CA HIS A 968 44.43 19.14 -6.63
C HIS A 968 43.94 17.70 -6.91
N ARG A 969 44.44 16.75 -6.12
CA ARG A 969 44.09 15.33 -6.21
C ARG A 969 43.05 14.97 -5.14
N TRP A 970 41.87 14.56 -5.56
CA TRP A 970 40.82 14.07 -4.67
C TRP A 970 41.09 12.62 -4.24
N GLU A 971 41.18 12.37 -2.94
CA GLU A 971 41.30 11.00 -2.39
C GLU A 971 39.94 10.31 -2.29
N SER A 972 39.47 9.77 -3.43
CA SER A 972 38.28 8.93 -3.46
C SER A 972 38.55 7.50 -2.96
N THR A 973 37.63 6.95 -2.17
CA THR A 973 37.56 5.52 -1.84
C THR A 973 36.87 4.70 -2.94
N SER A 974 36.18 5.36 -3.87
CA SER A 974 35.48 4.75 -5.01
C SER A 974 36.29 4.90 -6.30
N PRO A 975 36.08 4.05 -7.31
CA PRO A 975 36.73 4.22 -8.61
C PRO A 975 36.25 5.50 -9.31
N GLY A 976 37.14 6.17 -10.05
CA GLY A 976 36.80 7.39 -10.80
C GLY A 976 37.94 8.40 -10.98
N ASN A 977 37.60 9.56 -11.54
CA ASN A 977 38.52 10.68 -11.81
C ASN A 977 38.95 11.40 -10.53
N VAL A 978 40.24 11.64 -10.35
CA VAL A 978 40.82 12.28 -9.15
C VAL A 978 41.41 13.66 -9.41
N THR A 979 41.46 14.14 -10.66
CA THR A 979 41.83 15.52 -11.00
C THR A 979 40.81 16.20 -11.92
N ALA A 980 40.83 17.53 -11.95
CA ALA A 980 40.02 18.33 -12.87
C ALA A 980 40.29 17.98 -14.34
N LEU A 981 41.56 17.69 -14.71
CA LEU A 981 41.93 17.30 -16.07
C LEU A 981 41.32 15.94 -16.47
N GLN A 982 41.43 14.92 -15.62
CA GLN A 982 40.81 13.61 -15.86
C GLN A 982 39.28 13.73 -16.02
N ALA A 983 38.65 14.60 -15.22
CA ALA A 983 37.23 14.92 -15.35
C ALA A 983 36.92 15.59 -16.70
N ALA A 984 37.66 16.63 -17.11
CA ALA A 984 37.45 17.33 -18.38
C ALA A 984 37.57 16.40 -19.60
N VAL A 985 38.57 15.50 -19.58
CA VAL A 985 38.75 14.48 -20.62
C VAL A 985 37.59 13.49 -20.66
N SER A 986 37.13 12.99 -19.51
CA SER A 986 35.95 12.09 -19.46
C SER A 986 34.66 12.75 -19.94
N ARG A 987 34.59 14.09 -19.89
CA ARG A 987 33.48 14.90 -20.42
C ARG A 987 33.66 15.29 -21.89
N ARG A 988 34.74 14.83 -22.55
CA ARG A 988 35.09 15.11 -23.96
C ARG A 988 35.13 16.60 -24.31
N ASN A 989 35.47 17.46 -23.34
CA ASN A 989 35.44 18.91 -23.50
C ASN A 989 36.86 19.43 -23.84
N ILE A 990 37.14 19.57 -25.14
CA ILE A 990 38.44 20.00 -25.68
C ILE A 990 38.85 21.36 -25.13
N ASP A 991 37.96 22.36 -25.17
CA ASP A 991 38.26 23.74 -24.71
C ASP A 991 38.63 23.76 -23.22
N MET A 992 37.93 22.97 -22.40
CA MET A 992 38.23 22.82 -20.98
C MET A 992 39.57 22.13 -20.74
N VAL A 993 39.92 21.12 -21.55
CA VAL A 993 41.21 20.43 -21.45
C VAL A 993 42.36 21.36 -21.85
N GLN A 994 42.21 22.10 -22.95
CA GLN A 994 43.18 23.13 -23.36
C GLN A 994 43.38 24.18 -22.25
N LEU A 995 42.29 24.75 -21.73
CA LEU A 995 42.32 25.72 -20.62
C LEU A 995 43.04 25.17 -19.38
N LEU A 996 42.81 23.91 -19.01
CA LEU A 996 43.48 23.31 -17.84
C LEU A 996 44.98 23.08 -18.11
N LEU A 997 45.35 22.60 -19.29
CA LEU A 997 46.75 22.37 -19.68
C LEU A 997 47.54 23.68 -19.78
N GLU A 998 46.97 24.74 -20.36
CA GLU A 998 47.54 26.10 -20.38
C GLU A 998 47.82 26.66 -18.99
N ARG A 999 47.04 26.24 -17.97
CA ARG A 999 47.21 26.66 -16.57
C ARG A 999 48.07 25.68 -15.76
N GLY A 1000 48.78 24.78 -16.42
CA GLY A 1000 49.75 23.88 -15.78
C GLY A 1000 49.15 22.61 -15.19
N ALA A 1001 48.03 22.11 -15.73
CA ALA A 1001 47.52 20.80 -15.38
C ALA A 1001 48.54 19.69 -15.73
N ASP A 1002 48.81 18.82 -14.76
CA ASP A 1002 49.65 17.64 -14.94
C ASP A 1002 48.93 16.62 -15.83
N VAL A 1003 49.34 16.57 -17.10
CA VAL A 1003 48.85 15.61 -18.10
C VAL A 1003 49.08 14.15 -17.70
N ASN A 1004 50.08 13.90 -16.86
CA ASN A 1004 50.50 12.59 -16.38
C ASN A 1004 50.00 12.27 -14.97
N ALA A 1005 49.05 13.06 -14.45
CA ALA A 1005 48.47 12.86 -13.14
C ALA A 1005 48.00 11.40 -12.96
N PRO A 1006 48.53 10.64 -11.97
CA PRO A 1006 48.31 9.21 -11.90
C PRO A 1006 46.84 8.84 -11.65
N ALA A 1007 46.46 7.66 -12.16
CA ALA A 1007 45.13 7.08 -11.98
C ALA A 1007 44.77 6.88 -10.49
N ASN A 1008 43.48 6.67 -10.22
CA ASN A 1008 43.00 6.33 -8.89
C ASN A 1008 43.48 4.92 -8.48
N LYS A 1009 44.01 4.80 -7.26
CA LYS A 1009 44.48 3.54 -6.63
C LYS A 1009 43.38 2.48 -6.47
N HIS A 1010 42.11 2.88 -6.38
CA HIS A 1010 40.94 2.00 -6.23
C HIS A 1010 40.22 1.69 -7.56
N GLY A 1011 40.83 2.03 -8.70
CA GLY A 1011 40.27 1.87 -10.04
C GLY A 1011 40.05 3.22 -10.71
N GLY A 1012 40.70 3.43 -11.86
CA GLY A 1012 40.63 4.67 -12.61
C GLY A 1012 41.63 4.67 -13.77
N LYS A 1013 41.69 5.78 -14.50
CA LYS A 1013 42.51 5.94 -15.70
C LYS A 1013 43.29 7.26 -15.64
N THR A 1014 44.46 7.33 -16.27
CA THR A 1014 45.12 8.61 -16.57
C THR A 1014 44.32 9.39 -17.61
N ALA A 1015 44.63 10.68 -17.82
CA ALA A 1015 43.96 11.48 -18.85
C ALA A 1015 44.01 10.80 -20.23
N LEU A 1016 45.18 10.31 -20.64
CA LEU A 1016 45.37 9.61 -21.91
C LEU A 1016 44.59 8.28 -21.98
N GLN A 1017 44.64 7.46 -20.93
CA GLN A 1017 43.89 6.20 -20.86
C GLN A 1017 42.37 6.43 -20.95
N THR A 1018 41.85 7.51 -20.37
CA THR A 1018 40.44 7.91 -20.50
C THR A 1018 40.10 8.26 -21.94
N ALA A 1019 40.84 9.18 -22.57
CA ALA A 1019 40.62 9.61 -23.96
C ALA A 1019 40.63 8.42 -24.94
N VAL A 1020 41.59 7.52 -24.79
CA VAL A 1020 41.69 6.31 -25.62
C VAL A 1020 40.51 5.36 -25.39
N SER A 1021 40.05 5.18 -24.14
CA SER A 1021 38.90 4.29 -23.87
C SER A 1021 37.58 4.79 -24.46
N GLU A 1022 37.42 6.11 -24.52
CA GLU A 1022 36.29 6.81 -25.14
C GLU A 1022 36.36 6.83 -26.69
N ASN A 1023 37.43 6.28 -27.28
CA ASN A 1023 37.76 6.33 -28.70
C ASN A 1023 37.94 7.77 -29.24
N ASP A 1024 38.37 8.71 -28.40
CA ASP A 1024 38.52 10.11 -28.77
C ASP A 1024 39.94 10.38 -29.31
N ARG A 1025 40.06 10.33 -30.64
CA ARG A 1025 41.32 10.57 -31.35
C ARG A 1025 41.83 12.00 -31.19
N VAL A 1026 40.96 13.00 -31.26
CA VAL A 1026 41.38 14.42 -31.19
C VAL A 1026 41.89 14.73 -29.78
N MET A 1027 41.20 14.25 -28.75
CA MET A 1027 41.67 14.35 -27.36
C MET A 1027 42.96 13.57 -27.11
N THR A 1028 43.11 12.38 -27.72
CA THR A 1028 44.35 11.58 -27.63
C THR A 1028 45.53 12.32 -28.26
N GLU A 1029 45.37 12.86 -29.46
CA GLU A 1029 46.38 13.65 -30.17
C GLU A 1029 46.77 14.91 -29.38
N LEU A 1030 45.77 15.64 -28.83
CA LEU A 1030 45.98 16.80 -27.96
C LEU A 1030 46.81 16.45 -26.72
N LEU A 1031 46.43 15.40 -25.99
CA LEU A 1031 47.12 15.01 -24.75
C LEU A 1031 48.56 14.56 -25.04
N VAL A 1032 48.80 13.78 -26.10
CA VAL A 1032 50.16 13.37 -26.50
C VAL A 1032 51.00 14.56 -26.94
N HIS A 1033 50.42 15.53 -27.67
CA HIS A 1033 51.11 16.78 -28.03
C HIS A 1033 51.53 17.58 -26.79
N HIS A 1034 50.71 17.59 -25.73
CA HIS A 1034 51.04 18.20 -24.44
C HIS A 1034 51.92 17.32 -23.51
N GLY A 1035 52.50 16.23 -24.01
CA GLY A 1035 53.48 15.42 -23.26
C GLY A 1035 52.88 14.30 -22.40
N ALA A 1036 51.70 13.78 -22.74
CA ALA A 1036 51.16 12.59 -22.10
C ALA A 1036 52.05 11.37 -22.31
N ASP A 1037 52.38 10.67 -21.22
CA ASP A 1037 53.10 9.42 -21.22
C ASP A 1037 52.21 8.31 -21.81
N VAL A 1038 52.55 7.90 -23.03
CA VAL A 1038 51.91 6.82 -23.79
C VAL A 1038 51.96 5.49 -23.02
N ASN A 1039 52.97 5.29 -22.18
CA ASN A 1039 53.19 4.11 -21.35
C ASN A 1039 52.81 4.33 -19.88
N GLY A 1040 52.09 5.42 -19.58
CA GLY A 1040 51.73 5.83 -18.22
C GLY A 1040 51.08 4.71 -17.41
N MET A 1041 51.59 4.51 -16.18
CA MET A 1041 51.20 3.38 -15.34
C MET A 1041 49.68 3.34 -15.07
N PRO A 1042 49.03 2.19 -15.29
CA PRO A 1042 47.61 2.04 -15.03
C PRO A 1042 47.31 1.77 -13.54
N SER A 1043 46.03 1.84 -13.17
CA SER A 1043 45.58 1.48 -11.82
C SER A 1043 45.95 0.02 -11.48
N PRO A 1044 46.44 -0.29 -10.26
CA PRO A 1044 46.83 -1.66 -9.88
C PRO A 1044 45.66 -2.64 -9.88
N VAL A 1045 44.42 -2.16 -9.79
CA VAL A 1045 43.20 -2.97 -9.86
C VAL A 1045 42.57 -2.80 -11.25
N ARG A 1046 42.63 -3.87 -12.07
CA ARG A 1046 42.05 -3.96 -13.43
C ARG A 1046 42.49 -2.88 -14.44
N GLY A 1047 43.53 -2.11 -14.15
CA GLY A 1047 44.01 -1.06 -15.04
C GLY A 1047 44.70 -1.60 -16.29
N ARG A 1048 44.76 -0.76 -17.34
CA ARG A 1048 45.38 -1.04 -18.64
C ARG A 1048 46.14 0.18 -19.15
N THR A 1049 47.28 -0.01 -19.80
CA THR A 1049 47.96 1.07 -20.54
C THR A 1049 47.08 1.55 -21.70
N ALA A 1050 47.40 2.72 -22.27
CA ALA A 1050 46.67 3.26 -23.42
C ALA A 1050 46.57 2.25 -24.58
N LEU A 1051 47.68 1.59 -24.92
CA LEU A 1051 47.71 0.58 -25.99
C LEU A 1051 46.94 -0.71 -25.63
N GLN A 1052 47.04 -1.19 -24.38
CA GLN A 1052 46.27 -2.35 -23.92
C GLN A 1052 44.76 -2.11 -24.03
N GLU A 1053 44.29 -0.90 -23.70
CA GLU A 1053 42.88 -0.51 -23.84
C GLU A 1053 42.47 -0.38 -25.32
N ALA A 1054 43.25 0.32 -26.15
CA ALA A 1054 42.97 0.45 -27.59
C ALA A 1054 42.86 -0.92 -28.28
N ALA A 1055 43.79 -1.84 -27.96
CA ALA A 1055 43.82 -3.18 -28.52
C ALA A 1055 42.65 -4.06 -28.03
N SER A 1056 42.30 -4.00 -26.74
CA SER A 1056 41.17 -4.75 -26.15
C SER A 1056 39.79 -4.22 -26.58
N SER A 1057 39.69 -2.96 -27.00
CA SER A 1057 38.45 -2.35 -27.50
C SER A 1057 38.34 -2.35 -29.03
N GLY A 1058 39.44 -2.61 -29.75
CA GLY A 1058 39.46 -2.72 -31.22
C GLY A 1058 39.70 -1.41 -31.96
N TYR A 1059 40.26 -0.41 -31.29
CA TYR A 1059 40.50 0.91 -31.87
C TYR A 1059 41.77 0.90 -32.73
N VAL A 1060 41.64 0.48 -33.99
CA VAL A 1060 42.74 0.30 -34.95
C VAL A 1060 43.57 1.57 -35.10
N GLN A 1061 42.94 2.71 -35.40
CA GLN A 1061 43.64 3.98 -35.67
C GLN A 1061 44.34 4.52 -34.42
N LEU A 1062 43.76 4.33 -33.23
CA LEU A 1062 44.41 4.67 -31.97
C LEU A 1062 45.57 3.73 -31.64
N SER A 1063 45.44 2.43 -31.92
CA SER A 1063 46.53 1.47 -31.75
C SER A 1063 47.71 1.82 -32.67
N GLU A 1064 47.44 2.20 -33.92
CA GLU A 1064 48.43 2.65 -34.91
C GLU A 1064 49.13 3.93 -34.45
N TYR A 1065 48.35 4.92 -33.99
CA TYR A 1065 48.87 6.18 -33.46
C TYR A 1065 49.74 5.98 -32.21
N LEU A 1066 49.27 5.20 -31.23
CA LEU A 1066 50.00 4.93 -29.99
C LEU A 1066 51.31 4.17 -30.24
N LEU A 1067 51.30 3.16 -31.11
CA LEU A 1067 52.52 2.45 -31.52
C LEU A 1067 53.52 3.37 -32.22
N ALA A 1068 53.06 4.25 -33.11
CA ALA A 1068 53.91 5.26 -33.76
C ALA A 1068 54.53 6.27 -32.77
N HIS A 1069 53.92 6.45 -31.59
CA HIS A 1069 54.41 7.32 -30.51
C HIS A 1069 55.09 6.53 -29.37
N GLY A 1070 55.57 5.30 -29.65
CA GLY A 1070 56.43 4.55 -28.72
C GLY A 1070 55.68 3.79 -27.62
N ALA A 1071 54.42 3.42 -27.84
CA ALA A 1071 53.71 2.53 -26.93
C ALA A 1071 54.37 1.14 -26.85
N ASP A 1072 54.61 0.65 -25.64
CA ASP A 1072 55.17 -0.68 -25.39
C ASP A 1072 54.11 -1.77 -25.66
N ALA A 1073 54.31 -2.49 -26.78
CA ALA A 1073 53.48 -3.63 -27.16
C ALA A 1073 53.56 -4.81 -26.17
N ASN A 1074 54.60 -4.85 -25.33
CA ASN A 1074 54.89 -5.89 -24.34
C ASN A 1074 54.58 -5.46 -22.90
N ALA A 1075 53.92 -4.32 -22.71
CA ALA A 1075 53.54 -3.84 -21.38
C ALA A 1075 52.79 -4.92 -20.58
N PRO A 1076 53.17 -5.19 -19.32
CA PRO A 1076 52.65 -6.31 -18.54
C PRO A 1076 51.18 -6.15 -18.17
N ALA A 1077 50.49 -7.28 -18.01
CA ALA A 1077 49.11 -7.33 -17.55
C ALA A 1077 48.99 -7.01 -16.05
N ALA A 1078 47.90 -6.33 -15.65
CA ALA A 1078 47.56 -6.14 -14.23
C ALA A 1078 47.24 -7.49 -13.53
N HIS A 1079 47.52 -7.58 -12.22
CA HIS A 1079 47.47 -8.83 -11.43
C HIS A 1079 46.14 -9.59 -11.54
N LEU A 1080 45.02 -8.87 -11.45
CA LEU A 1080 43.65 -9.42 -11.46
C LEU A 1080 42.95 -9.04 -12.76
N GLY A 1081 42.75 -10.02 -13.65
CA GLY A 1081 42.00 -9.85 -14.90
C GLY A 1081 42.62 -8.88 -15.91
N GLY A 1082 43.92 -8.58 -15.80
CA GLY A 1082 44.66 -7.81 -16.80
C GLY A 1082 44.90 -8.60 -18.08
N VAL A 1083 45.22 -7.90 -19.16
CA VAL A 1083 45.63 -8.47 -20.45
C VAL A 1083 46.76 -7.65 -21.06
N THR A 1084 47.70 -8.30 -21.74
CA THR A 1084 48.63 -7.59 -22.64
C THR A 1084 47.88 -7.07 -23.87
N ALA A 1085 48.48 -6.16 -24.64
CA ALA A 1085 47.84 -5.63 -25.84
C ALA A 1085 47.51 -6.75 -26.86
N LEU A 1086 48.42 -7.71 -27.03
CA LEU A 1086 48.23 -8.85 -27.94
C LEU A 1086 47.13 -9.81 -27.44
N GLN A 1087 47.09 -10.10 -26.14
CA GLN A 1087 46.01 -10.89 -25.53
C GLN A 1087 44.65 -10.20 -25.71
N GLY A 1088 44.57 -8.88 -25.45
CA GLY A 1088 43.35 -8.09 -25.63
C GLY A 1088 42.82 -8.08 -27.07
N ALA A 1089 43.72 -7.90 -28.05
CA ALA A 1089 43.37 -7.99 -29.47
C ALA A 1089 42.93 -9.41 -29.88
N ALA A 1090 43.56 -10.44 -29.31
CA ALA A 1090 43.25 -11.85 -29.58
C ALA A 1090 41.87 -12.28 -29.06
N ILE A 1091 41.44 -11.81 -27.87
CA ILE A 1091 40.07 -12.06 -27.34
C ILE A 1091 38.99 -11.55 -28.31
N ARG A 1092 39.19 -10.34 -28.84
CA ARG A 1092 38.23 -9.69 -29.76
C ARG A 1092 38.29 -10.22 -31.19
N GLY A 1093 39.41 -10.83 -31.59
CA GLY A 1093 39.64 -11.29 -32.96
C GLY A 1093 40.10 -10.18 -33.92
N ASN A 1094 40.74 -9.13 -33.40
CA ASN A 1094 41.10 -7.95 -34.17
C ASN A 1094 42.37 -8.18 -35.01
N ASN A 1095 42.25 -8.98 -36.08
CA ASN A 1095 43.37 -9.43 -36.92
C ASN A 1095 44.33 -8.30 -37.34
N ARG A 1096 43.83 -7.11 -37.71
CA ARG A 1096 44.66 -5.95 -38.07
C ARG A 1096 45.51 -5.44 -36.90
N ILE A 1097 44.93 -5.35 -35.69
CA ILE A 1097 45.67 -4.94 -34.48
C ILE A 1097 46.67 -6.04 -34.09
N VAL A 1098 46.28 -7.31 -34.20
CA VAL A 1098 47.20 -8.45 -33.95
C VAL A 1098 48.40 -8.39 -34.89
N MET A 1099 48.21 -8.16 -36.19
CA MET A 1099 49.32 -7.95 -37.15
C MET A 1099 50.19 -6.75 -36.78
N MET A 1100 49.60 -5.60 -36.45
CA MET A 1100 50.34 -4.39 -36.06
C MET A 1100 51.18 -4.61 -34.80
N LEU A 1101 50.63 -5.28 -33.78
CA LEU A 1101 51.33 -5.61 -32.55
C LEU A 1101 52.48 -6.59 -32.79
N LEU A 1102 52.27 -7.65 -33.60
CA LEU A 1102 53.32 -8.59 -33.98
C LEU A 1102 54.44 -7.92 -34.79
N GLN A 1103 54.10 -6.99 -35.69
CA GLN A 1103 55.07 -6.17 -36.42
C GLN A 1103 55.84 -5.21 -35.51
N ALA A 1104 55.21 -4.72 -34.45
CA ALA A 1104 55.84 -3.92 -33.40
C ALA A 1104 56.63 -4.74 -32.35
N GLY A 1105 56.78 -6.06 -32.56
CA GLY A 1105 57.57 -6.93 -31.68
C GLY A 1105 56.84 -7.40 -30.42
N ALA A 1106 55.50 -7.48 -30.44
CA ALA A 1106 54.73 -8.09 -29.35
C ALA A 1106 55.07 -9.59 -29.19
N ASP A 1107 55.38 -10.01 -27.97
CA ASP A 1107 55.66 -11.39 -27.61
C ASP A 1107 54.37 -12.24 -27.62
N VAL A 1108 54.34 -13.21 -28.53
CA VAL A 1108 53.28 -14.23 -28.65
C VAL A 1108 53.14 -15.05 -27.36
N ASN A 1109 54.23 -15.21 -26.61
CA ASN A 1109 54.30 -15.92 -25.33
C ASN A 1109 54.10 -15.04 -24.09
N GLY A 1110 53.83 -13.74 -24.28
CA GLY A 1110 53.72 -12.76 -23.20
C GLY A 1110 52.82 -13.25 -22.06
N ALA A 1111 53.35 -13.15 -20.84
CA ALA A 1111 52.75 -13.78 -19.66
C ALA A 1111 51.29 -13.34 -19.42
N PRO A 1112 50.41 -14.26 -18.98
CA PRO A 1112 49.04 -13.93 -18.62
C PRO A 1112 49.00 -13.26 -17.23
N ALA A 1113 47.90 -12.57 -16.91
CA ALA A 1113 47.65 -12.13 -15.54
C ALA A 1113 47.66 -13.31 -14.55
N ILE A 1114 48.18 -13.07 -13.34
CA ILE A 1114 48.33 -14.08 -12.28
C ILE A 1114 46.97 -14.69 -11.91
N GLU A 1115 45.93 -13.85 -11.81
CA GLU A 1115 44.55 -14.28 -11.58
C GLU A 1115 43.69 -14.04 -12.81
N GLN A 1116 43.03 -15.11 -13.27
CA GLN A 1116 42.13 -15.14 -14.46
C GLN A 1116 42.79 -14.82 -15.81
N GLY A 1117 44.12 -14.80 -15.89
CA GLY A 1117 44.82 -14.56 -17.16
C GLY A 1117 44.75 -15.73 -18.15
N VAL A 1118 44.83 -15.40 -19.44
CA VAL A 1118 44.88 -16.32 -20.58
C VAL A 1118 45.95 -15.88 -21.58
N ASN A 1119 46.68 -16.83 -22.16
CA ASN A 1119 47.67 -16.53 -23.21
C ASN A 1119 46.97 -16.14 -24.52
N ALA A 1120 47.67 -15.46 -25.44
CA ALA A 1120 47.06 -14.97 -26.69
C ALA A 1120 46.41 -16.10 -27.53
N ILE A 1121 47.03 -17.29 -27.60
CA ILE A 1121 46.47 -18.46 -28.28
C ILE A 1121 45.26 -19.05 -27.54
N GLU A 1122 45.31 -19.12 -26.20
CA GLU A 1122 44.18 -19.59 -25.37
C GLU A 1122 42.98 -18.63 -25.50
N ALA A 1123 43.24 -17.33 -25.51
CA ALA A 1123 42.26 -16.27 -25.73
C ALA A 1123 41.59 -16.37 -27.11
N ALA A 1124 42.36 -16.48 -28.20
CA ALA A 1124 41.82 -16.62 -29.54
C ALA A 1124 40.99 -17.91 -29.69
N ALA A 1125 41.52 -19.04 -29.22
CA ALA A 1125 40.85 -20.34 -29.30
C ALA A 1125 39.56 -20.40 -28.46
N GLY A 1126 39.59 -19.85 -27.24
CA GLY A 1126 38.47 -19.81 -26.31
C GLY A 1126 37.34 -18.85 -26.68
N ASN A 1127 37.59 -17.92 -27.59
CA ASN A 1127 36.60 -16.94 -28.09
C ASN A 1127 36.23 -17.16 -29.57
N GLY A 1128 36.57 -18.32 -30.15
CA GLY A 1128 36.13 -18.68 -31.51
C GLY A 1128 36.90 -18.02 -32.65
N ARG A 1129 38.07 -17.41 -32.39
CA ARG A 1129 38.78 -16.53 -33.34
C ARG A 1129 39.73 -17.30 -34.26
N LEU A 1130 39.18 -18.04 -35.23
CA LEU A 1130 39.96 -18.92 -36.11
C LEU A 1130 41.08 -18.20 -36.89
N ASP A 1131 40.79 -17.08 -37.56
CA ASP A 1131 41.80 -16.33 -38.34
C ASP A 1131 42.92 -15.78 -37.44
N THR A 1132 42.54 -15.25 -36.29
CA THR A 1132 43.48 -14.73 -35.29
C THR A 1132 44.35 -15.83 -34.72
N LEU A 1133 43.78 -17.02 -34.52
CA LEU A 1133 44.49 -18.22 -34.10
C LEU A 1133 45.49 -18.67 -35.17
N HIS A 1134 45.12 -18.69 -36.46
CA HIS A 1134 46.05 -18.97 -37.56
C HIS A 1134 47.22 -17.97 -37.60
N LEU A 1135 46.93 -16.67 -37.44
CA LEU A 1135 47.97 -15.63 -37.36
C LEU A 1135 48.94 -15.88 -36.20
N LEU A 1136 48.43 -16.15 -34.99
CA LEU A 1136 49.27 -16.39 -33.81
C LEU A 1136 50.07 -17.70 -33.92
N LEU A 1137 49.51 -18.77 -34.50
CA LEU A 1137 50.18 -20.07 -34.70
C LEU A 1137 51.36 -19.98 -35.68
N ASN A 1138 51.29 -19.09 -36.68
CA ASN A 1138 52.39 -18.85 -37.61
C ASN A 1138 53.60 -18.21 -36.91
N TYR A 1139 53.35 -17.19 -36.07
CA TYR A 1139 54.38 -16.44 -35.36
C TYR A 1139 54.94 -17.15 -34.10
N HIS A 1140 54.25 -18.16 -33.57
CA HIS A 1140 54.73 -18.87 -32.38
C HIS A 1140 55.96 -19.76 -32.69
N PRO A 1141 57.08 -19.67 -31.96
CA PRO A 1141 58.20 -20.61 -32.12
C PRO A 1141 57.79 -22.04 -31.74
N ASP A 1142 58.38 -23.04 -32.38
CA ASP A 1142 58.07 -24.45 -32.11
C ASP A 1142 58.86 -24.94 -30.90
N THR A 1143 58.20 -25.01 -29.74
CA THR A 1143 58.82 -25.31 -28.44
C THR A 1143 57.98 -26.32 -27.66
N GLU A 1144 58.58 -26.98 -26.67
CA GLU A 1144 57.82 -27.88 -25.78
C GLU A 1144 56.74 -27.13 -24.98
N GLU A 1145 56.98 -25.86 -24.65
CA GLU A 1145 56.01 -24.97 -24.02
C GLU A 1145 54.83 -24.63 -24.95
N PHE A 1146 55.08 -24.47 -26.26
CA PHE A 1146 54.03 -24.29 -27.28
C PHE A 1146 53.07 -25.48 -27.30
N GLU A 1147 53.57 -26.72 -27.29
CA GLU A 1147 52.76 -27.94 -27.25
C GLU A 1147 51.81 -27.99 -26.05
N ILE A 1148 52.28 -27.56 -24.88
CA ILE A 1148 51.47 -27.48 -23.65
C ILE A 1148 50.39 -26.40 -23.80
N LYS A 1149 50.76 -25.17 -24.21
CA LYS A 1149 49.84 -24.05 -24.44
C LYS A 1149 48.79 -24.38 -25.51
N ARG A 1150 49.18 -25.05 -26.61
CA ARG A 1150 48.28 -25.48 -27.69
C ARG A 1150 47.23 -26.49 -27.21
N LYS A 1151 47.65 -27.51 -26.45
CA LYS A 1151 46.73 -28.52 -25.87
C LYS A 1151 45.76 -27.89 -24.86
N ARG A 1152 46.23 -26.94 -24.05
CA ARG A 1152 45.39 -26.18 -23.10
C ARG A 1152 44.37 -25.30 -23.83
N ALA A 1153 44.80 -24.57 -24.86
CA ALA A 1153 43.92 -23.79 -25.74
C ALA A 1153 42.88 -24.67 -26.45
N ALA A 1154 43.25 -25.87 -26.92
CA ALA A 1154 42.33 -26.80 -27.54
C ALA A 1154 41.22 -27.28 -26.58
N LYS A 1155 41.60 -27.64 -25.34
CA LYS A 1155 40.65 -28.04 -24.29
C LYS A 1155 39.73 -26.89 -23.91
N LEU A 1156 40.24 -25.66 -23.83
CA LEU A 1156 39.48 -24.47 -23.50
C LEU A 1156 38.51 -24.08 -24.63
N ALA A 1157 38.92 -24.21 -25.90
CA ALA A 1157 38.03 -24.06 -27.05
C ALA A 1157 36.88 -25.08 -27.04
N GLN A 1158 37.15 -26.35 -26.72
CA GLN A 1158 36.11 -27.38 -26.59
C GLN A 1158 35.13 -27.08 -25.43
N ALA A 1159 35.64 -26.68 -24.27
CA ALA A 1159 34.82 -26.32 -23.12
C ALA A 1159 33.87 -25.13 -23.41
N ASN A 1160 34.29 -24.19 -24.26
CA ASN A 1160 33.49 -23.05 -24.69
C ASN A 1160 32.64 -23.33 -25.96
N GLY A 1161 32.51 -24.58 -26.39
CA GLY A 1161 31.67 -24.99 -27.53
C GLY A 1161 32.31 -24.87 -28.92
N HIS A 1162 33.55 -24.37 -29.03
CA HIS A 1162 34.28 -24.22 -30.30
C HIS A 1162 34.95 -25.53 -30.74
N LEU A 1163 34.15 -26.59 -30.90
CA LEU A 1163 34.56 -27.97 -31.21
C LEU A 1163 35.49 -28.07 -32.45
N ALA A 1164 35.21 -27.32 -33.51
CA ALA A 1164 36.03 -27.31 -34.72
C ALA A 1164 37.45 -26.77 -34.46
N ILE A 1165 37.57 -25.67 -33.72
CA ILE A 1165 38.85 -25.06 -33.34
C ILE A 1165 39.63 -25.97 -32.38
N GLY A 1166 38.94 -26.59 -31.43
CA GLY A 1166 39.54 -27.59 -30.54
C GLY A 1166 40.11 -28.79 -31.29
N LYS A 1167 39.36 -29.35 -32.26
CA LYS A 1167 39.86 -30.42 -33.14
C LYS A 1167 41.04 -29.97 -34.00
N PHE A 1168 40.96 -28.78 -34.58
CA PHE A 1168 42.05 -28.17 -35.36
C PHE A 1168 43.33 -28.05 -34.52
N LEU A 1169 43.27 -27.51 -33.29
CA LEU A 1169 44.44 -27.37 -32.41
C LEU A 1169 45.02 -28.69 -31.90
N LEU A 1170 44.22 -29.76 -31.81
CA LEU A 1170 44.71 -31.11 -31.50
C LEU A 1170 45.39 -31.77 -32.70
N ALA A 1171 44.93 -31.49 -33.92
CA ALA A 1171 45.49 -32.01 -35.17
C ALA A 1171 46.68 -31.17 -35.70
N TYR A 1172 46.80 -29.90 -35.29
CA TYR A 1172 47.80 -28.96 -35.77
C TYR A 1172 49.21 -29.46 -35.50
N ARG A 1173 50.00 -29.59 -36.57
CA ARG A 1173 51.45 -29.80 -36.53
C ARG A 1173 52.10 -28.65 -37.26
N LYS A 1174 53.12 -28.03 -36.67
CA LYS A 1174 54.02 -27.18 -37.45
C LYS A 1174 54.78 -28.08 -38.41
N HIS A 1175 54.84 -27.73 -39.69
CA HIS A 1175 55.68 -28.45 -40.64
C HIS A 1175 57.16 -28.21 -40.29
N PRO A 1176 58.01 -29.24 -40.35
CA PRO A 1176 59.45 -29.10 -40.21
C PRO A 1176 60.09 -28.38 -41.41
#